data_AF-A0A1W7D673-F1
#
_entry.id   AF-A0A1W7D673-F1
#
_cell.length_a   1.000
_cell.length_b   1.000
_cell.length_c   1.000
_cell.angle_alpha   90.00
_cell.angle_beta   90.00
_cell.angle_gamma   90.00
#
_symmetry.space_group_name_H-M   'P 1'
#
loop_
_entity.id
_entity.type
_entity.pdbx_description
1 polymer ?
#
loop_
_entity_poly.entity_id
_entity_poly.type
_entity_poly.pdbx_seq_one_letter_code
_entity_poly.pdbx_strand_id
1 'polypeptide(L)'
;MLGLALRRNPKRAHLLVSNVLGKHVPGPPRTVYGTGVALGRRVLDLLGEAAGRAVVLGYAETATGLGHCVADGLGGVPYLHSTRRPVPGVTPAGGFEEEHSHHTSHLLLPADPALLTGEGPLVLVDDELSTGRTVRNTIAALHRHHPRQRYVVATLVDLRTEADRAELAKFAADLGARVETTSLATARIDLPDDVLRRGAELVAAHRETPPAGRHAARPARVALDWPAGLPDGGRHGWTPADRERFEGALPGLGASLAAALPAAPRRVLVLGTEELAYTPLRLAGAVEAALPDAEVLFSTTTRSPVLALDDPGYAIRSRLLFAAHDRPADGPAPRFVYNVAGRDWDAVVVVTDAAGDTPELHAPDGLLARLGAHTPHLLLTVVPSLPHPLRGPAFSSYAPDEVGWLLQDLSDVTLEAPAEEREEAIQSGGAHYAESLPVEYQPSPEYQRLFHQALDASAARVARAVGTVTEAVLAERAGPGRPPVLVSLARAGTPVGVLMRRWAAHAHGLDLPHYAISIVRGQGIDTTALRWLAAHHDPADVVFVDGWTGKGAITRELAAALAPFPGFDPSLAVLADPGGCVTTYGTREDFLIPSACLNSTVSGLISRTVLRDDLVGPHDFHGAKHYRELAGADLSGHFLDAITARFTDPGVVAGVAADTAALLAADRAPTWAGWRAVERISEEWGIGDVNLVKPGVGETTRVLLRRVPWRVLARRGAGADLDHVRLLAAQRGVPVEETDDLPYSCVGLIHPRYTRGATGADGKAAP
;
A
#
# COMPACT_ATOMS: atom_id res chain seq x y z
N MET A 1 -3.66 38.03 12.80
CA MET A 1 -3.23 36.84 12.04
C MET A 1 -2.26 35.98 12.84
N LEU A 2 -1.24 36.60 13.45
CA LEU A 2 -0.25 35.91 14.29
C LEU A 2 -0.35 36.37 15.74
N GLY A 3 -0.06 35.46 16.67
CA GLY A 3 0.30 35.73 18.05
C GLY A 3 1.73 35.28 18.33
N LEU A 4 2.20 35.49 19.56
CA LEU A 4 3.53 35.08 20.00
C LEU A 4 3.44 34.06 21.14
N ALA A 5 4.35 33.10 21.11
CA ALA A 5 4.58 32.16 22.19
C ALA A 5 6.08 31.89 22.37
N LEU A 6 6.44 31.25 23.48
CA LEU A 6 7.77 30.77 23.77
C LEU A 6 7.81 29.24 23.71
N ARG A 7 8.96 28.71 23.33
CA ARG A 7 9.21 27.27 23.24
C ARG A 7 10.52 26.91 23.91
N ARG A 8 10.63 25.65 24.34
CA ARG A 8 11.88 25.05 24.83
C ARG A 8 12.81 24.75 23.66
N ASN A 9 13.54 25.75 23.16
CA ASN A 9 14.50 25.56 22.07
C ASN A 9 15.75 26.45 22.25
N PRO A 10 16.96 25.87 22.23
CA PRO A 10 18.21 26.60 22.53
C PRO A 10 18.64 27.57 21.42
N LYS A 11 18.11 27.42 20.20
CA LYS A 11 18.45 28.24 19.03
C LYS A 11 17.42 29.33 18.74
N ARG A 12 16.15 29.14 19.14
CA ARG A 12 15.05 30.09 18.87
C ARG A 12 13.97 30.00 19.94
N ALA A 13 13.93 30.99 20.84
CA ALA A 13 13.03 31.02 21.99
C ALA A 13 11.57 31.36 21.65
N HIS A 14 11.32 32.15 20.61
CA HIS A 14 9.96 32.56 20.21
C HIS A 14 9.36 31.59 19.17
N LEU A 15 8.03 31.59 19.10
CA LEU A 15 7.20 30.92 18.10
C LEU A 15 6.13 31.91 17.63
N LEU A 16 5.96 32.04 16.32
CA LEU A 16 4.82 32.73 15.75
C LEU A 16 3.64 31.75 15.69
N VAL A 17 2.53 32.11 16.33
CA VAL A 17 1.36 31.26 16.45
C VAL A 17 0.29 31.76 15.49
N SER A 18 -0.05 30.96 14.48
CA SER A 18 -1.11 31.31 13.55
C SER A 18 -2.50 31.17 14.18
N ASN A 19 -3.30 32.23 14.10
CA ASN A 19 -4.72 32.23 14.49
C ASN A 19 -5.65 31.81 13.34
N VAL A 20 -5.10 31.43 12.19
CA VAL A 20 -5.86 31.10 10.97
C VAL A 20 -5.57 29.68 10.46
N LEU A 21 -4.75 28.89 11.16
CA LEU A 21 -4.42 27.51 10.76
C LEU A 21 -5.17 26.42 11.52
N GLY A 22 -5.73 26.73 12.70
CA GLY A 22 -6.25 25.68 13.58
C GLY A 22 -5.17 24.73 14.11
N LYS A 23 -3.88 25.13 14.11
CA LYS A 23 -2.81 24.25 14.61
C LYS A 23 -2.69 24.27 16.13
N HIS A 24 -2.57 25.47 16.70
CA HIS A 24 -2.38 25.68 18.14
C HIS A 24 -3.53 26.44 18.80
N VAL A 25 -4.35 27.13 18.00
CA VAL A 25 -5.50 27.91 18.44
C VAL A 25 -6.72 27.36 17.69
N PRO A 26 -7.70 26.75 18.37
CA PRO A 26 -8.92 26.30 17.73
C PRO A 26 -9.60 27.44 16.98
N GLY A 27 -9.93 27.22 15.71
CA GLY A 27 -10.46 28.25 14.82
C GLY A 27 -11.68 27.78 14.02
N PRO A 28 -12.53 28.70 13.54
CA PRO A 28 -13.68 28.33 12.70
C PRO A 28 -13.21 27.64 11.41
N PRO A 29 -13.76 26.48 11.03
CA PRO A 29 -13.28 25.71 9.87
C PRO A 29 -13.39 26.51 8.57
N ARG A 30 -14.45 27.29 8.38
CA ARG A 30 -14.59 28.23 7.24
C ARG A 30 -13.42 29.22 7.12
N THR A 31 -12.90 29.71 8.25
CA THR A 31 -11.79 30.68 8.27
C THR A 31 -10.49 29.98 7.93
N VAL A 32 -10.25 28.79 8.50
CA VAL A 32 -9.02 28.03 8.27
C VAL A 32 -8.94 27.58 6.81
N TYR A 33 -9.99 26.93 6.30
CA TYR A 33 -10.08 26.49 4.91
C TYR A 33 -10.03 27.67 3.93
N GLY A 34 -10.83 28.71 4.17
CA GLY A 34 -10.90 29.89 3.30
C GLY A 34 -9.57 30.65 3.21
N THR A 35 -8.79 30.69 4.29
CA THR A 35 -7.46 31.31 4.29
C THR A 35 -6.49 30.57 3.37
N GLY A 36 -6.45 29.23 3.45
CA GLY A 36 -5.60 28.43 2.56
C GLY A 36 -6.04 28.50 1.09
N VAL A 37 -7.34 28.47 0.82
CA VAL A 37 -7.89 28.66 -0.53
C VAL A 37 -7.53 30.04 -1.09
N ALA A 38 -7.57 31.10 -0.27
CA ALA A 38 -7.17 32.45 -0.69
C ALA A 38 -5.67 32.50 -1.06
N LEU A 39 -4.81 31.80 -0.34
CA LEU A 39 -3.40 31.66 -0.70
C LEU A 39 -3.25 30.88 -2.02
N GLY A 40 -4.01 29.80 -2.21
CA GLY A 40 -4.04 29.04 -3.46
C GLY A 40 -4.47 29.88 -4.66
N ARG A 41 -5.46 30.77 -4.51
CA ARG A 41 -5.86 31.71 -5.57
C ARG A 41 -4.74 32.68 -5.95
N ARG A 42 -3.94 33.17 -4.98
CA ARG A 42 -2.76 33.99 -5.31
C ARG A 42 -1.71 33.21 -6.09
N VAL A 43 -1.56 31.91 -5.82
CA VAL A 43 -0.67 31.03 -6.59
C VAL A 43 -1.24 30.80 -7.99
N LEU A 44 -2.55 30.61 -8.13
CA LEU A 44 -3.23 30.50 -9.42
C LEU A 44 -2.99 31.73 -10.29
N ASP A 45 -3.19 32.93 -9.73
CA ASP A 45 -2.95 34.20 -10.43
C ASP A 45 -1.48 34.33 -10.88
N LEU A 46 -0.54 33.87 -10.06
CA LEU A 46 0.90 33.88 -10.37
C LEU A 46 1.26 32.89 -11.47
N LEU A 47 0.65 31.69 -11.45
CA LEU A 47 0.98 30.61 -12.38
C LEU A 47 0.29 30.75 -13.74
N GLY A 48 -0.90 31.35 -13.79
CA GLY A 48 -1.72 31.44 -15.00
C GLY A 48 -2.05 30.06 -15.57
N GLU A 49 -1.93 29.90 -16.89
CA GLU A 49 -2.19 28.63 -17.59
C GLU A 49 -1.32 27.45 -17.10
N ALA A 50 -0.16 27.73 -16.50
CA ALA A 50 0.71 26.69 -15.96
C ALA A 50 0.14 26.02 -14.69
N ALA A 51 -0.87 26.62 -14.05
CA ALA A 51 -1.45 26.12 -12.80
C ALA A 51 -2.05 24.72 -12.95
N GLY A 52 -2.67 24.40 -14.09
CA GLY A 52 -3.29 23.09 -14.32
C GLY A 52 -2.30 21.91 -14.36
N ARG A 53 -1.00 22.19 -14.47
CA ARG A 53 0.08 21.19 -14.43
C ARG A 53 0.87 21.22 -13.12
N ALA A 54 0.45 22.03 -12.16
CA ALA A 54 1.17 22.20 -10.91
C ALA A 54 1.02 20.98 -9.99
N VAL A 55 2.03 20.72 -9.18
CA VAL A 55 1.93 19.83 -8.02
C VAL A 55 2.20 20.66 -6.78
N VAL A 56 1.38 20.48 -5.74
CA VAL A 56 1.53 21.18 -4.47
C VAL A 56 2.18 20.24 -3.46
N LEU A 57 3.20 20.73 -2.76
CA LEU A 57 3.91 20.02 -1.70
C LEU A 57 3.83 20.83 -0.40
N GLY A 58 3.11 20.30 0.59
CA GLY A 58 3.01 20.90 1.92
C GLY A 58 4.07 20.38 2.90
N TYR A 59 4.59 21.26 3.76
CA TYR A 59 5.53 20.85 4.79
C TYR A 59 4.84 20.33 6.05
N ALA A 60 5.22 19.12 6.47
CA ALA A 60 4.88 18.64 7.79
C ALA A 60 5.57 19.47 8.89
N GLU A 61 4.98 19.66 10.05
CA GLU A 61 3.64 19.20 10.42
C GLU A 61 2.56 20.27 10.17
N THR A 62 2.95 21.54 10.15
CA THR A 62 2.00 22.67 10.26
C THR A 62 1.30 22.99 8.95
N ALA A 63 1.98 22.79 7.81
CA ALA A 63 1.45 23.13 6.50
C ALA A 63 0.80 21.95 5.77
N THR A 64 0.61 20.78 6.41
CA THR A 64 -0.06 19.63 5.77
C THR A 64 -1.51 19.90 5.42
N GLY A 65 -2.25 20.60 6.29
CA GLY A 65 -3.61 21.05 6.01
C GLY A 65 -3.66 22.28 5.09
N LEU A 66 -2.71 23.21 5.28
CA LEU A 66 -2.60 24.43 4.49
C LEU A 66 -2.32 24.11 3.00
N GLY A 67 -1.41 23.18 2.74
CA GLY A 67 -1.03 22.77 1.39
C GLY A 67 -2.21 22.17 0.61
N HIS A 68 -3.04 21.36 1.26
CA HIS A 68 -4.30 20.90 0.68
C HIS A 68 -5.23 22.06 0.29
N CYS A 69 -5.44 23.00 1.21
CA CYS A 69 -6.29 24.16 0.94
C CYS A 69 -5.73 25.04 -0.20
N VAL A 70 -4.40 25.12 -0.32
CA VAL A 70 -3.74 25.78 -1.44
C VAL A 70 -4.03 25.03 -2.74
N ALA A 71 -3.83 23.70 -2.79
CA ALA A 71 -4.15 22.87 -3.95
C ALA A 71 -5.62 23.02 -4.37
N ASP A 72 -6.53 23.13 -3.41
CA ASP A 72 -7.94 23.39 -3.67
C ASP A 72 -8.17 24.75 -4.34
N GLY A 73 -7.47 25.78 -3.89
CA GLY A 73 -7.51 27.13 -4.46
C GLY A 73 -6.90 27.24 -5.86
N LEU A 74 -6.02 26.31 -6.25
CA LEU A 74 -5.49 26.18 -7.62
C LEU A 74 -6.45 25.45 -8.57
N GLY A 75 -7.60 24.96 -8.08
CA GLY A 75 -8.53 24.16 -8.87
C GLY A 75 -8.48 22.66 -8.60
N GLY A 76 -7.88 22.23 -7.47
CA GLY A 76 -7.84 20.82 -7.06
C GLY A 76 -6.72 20.04 -7.73
N VAL A 77 -5.56 20.66 -7.89
CA VAL A 77 -4.36 20.03 -8.49
C VAL A 77 -3.79 18.94 -7.57
N PRO A 78 -2.93 18.02 -8.08
CA PRO A 78 -2.31 17.00 -7.26
C PRO A 78 -1.54 17.56 -6.06
N TYR A 79 -1.69 16.91 -4.91
CA TYR A 79 -1.10 17.33 -3.65
C TYR A 79 -0.33 16.20 -2.96
N LEU A 80 0.82 16.54 -2.38
CA LEU A 80 1.62 15.69 -1.49
C LEU A 80 1.99 16.50 -0.25
N HIS A 81 2.22 15.87 0.90
CA HIS A 81 2.96 16.53 1.98
C HIS A 81 4.13 15.70 2.45
N SER A 82 5.15 16.37 2.99
CA SER A 82 6.21 15.65 3.70
C SER A 82 5.65 14.98 4.95
N THR A 83 6.33 13.95 5.42
CA THR A 83 5.94 13.23 6.64
C THR A 83 7.17 12.86 7.45
N ARG A 84 7.00 12.75 8.76
CA ARG A 84 8.00 12.21 9.68
C ARG A 84 7.64 10.80 10.14
N ARG A 85 6.56 10.21 9.61
CA ARG A 85 6.18 8.82 9.85
C ARG A 85 6.79 7.94 8.74
N PRO A 86 7.79 7.10 9.05
CA PRO A 86 8.27 6.14 8.08
C PRO A 86 7.19 5.08 7.85
N VAL A 87 7.05 4.62 6.60
CA VAL A 87 6.22 3.47 6.28
C VAL A 87 7.15 2.28 6.02
N PRO A 88 7.09 1.21 6.83
CA PRO A 88 7.94 0.03 6.63
C PRO A 88 7.85 -0.50 5.20
N GLY A 89 9.01 -0.77 4.57
CA GLY A 89 9.09 -1.28 3.20
C GLY A 89 8.87 -0.25 2.09
N VAL A 90 8.51 1.00 2.40
CA VAL A 90 8.39 2.07 1.39
C VAL A 90 9.67 2.89 1.35
N THR A 91 10.33 2.91 0.18
CA THR A 91 11.51 3.76 -0.04
C THR A 91 11.05 5.19 -0.31
N PRO A 92 11.56 6.20 0.41
CA PRO A 92 11.22 7.59 0.13
C PRO A 92 11.65 8.03 -1.26
N ALA A 93 10.74 8.69 -2.00
CA ALA A 93 11.06 9.32 -3.29
C ALA A 93 12.03 10.51 -3.12
N GLY A 94 12.13 11.03 -1.91
CA GLY A 94 13.09 12.06 -1.52
C GLY A 94 12.95 12.41 -0.04
N GLY A 95 13.81 13.32 0.41
CA GLY A 95 13.74 13.86 1.76
C GLY A 95 14.65 15.07 1.93
N PHE A 96 14.42 15.83 3.01
CA PHE A 96 15.24 16.98 3.36
C PHE A 96 15.31 17.16 4.88
N GLU A 97 16.38 17.80 5.34
CA GLU A 97 16.58 18.09 6.76
C GLU A 97 16.14 19.51 7.10
N GLU A 98 15.55 19.66 8.29
CA GLU A 98 15.18 20.94 8.87
C GLU A 98 16.14 21.27 10.03
N GLU A 99 17.03 22.27 9.86
CA GLU A 99 18.12 22.54 10.81
C GLU A 99 17.68 23.10 12.19
N HIS A 100 16.41 23.49 12.32
CA HIS A 100 15.86 24.15 13.52
C HIS A 100 15.07 23.21 14.44
N SER A 101 14.86 21.95 14.02
CA SER A 101 14.34 20.86 14.85
C SER A 101 15.47 19.89 15.17
N HIS A 102 15.50 19.35 16.39
CA HIS A 102 16.47 18.33 16.76
C HIS A 102 16.18 17.06 15.92
N HIS A 103 17.07 16.74 14.97
CA HIS A 103 17.12 15.49 14.20
C HIS A 103 15.79 14.95 13.64
N THR A 104 15.17 15.65 12.69
CA THR A 104 13.99 15.11 11.99
C THR A 104 14.15 15.22 10.47
N SER A 105 14.41 14.09 9.83
CA SER A 105 14.33 13.95 8.37
C SER A 105 12.86 14.01 7.95
N HIS A 106 12.55 14.87 6.99
CA HIS A 106 11.26 14.87 6.29
C HIS A 106 11.33 13.88 5.14
N LEU A 107 10.33 13.00 5.04
CA LEU A 107 10.19 11.99 4.00
C LEU A 107 9.13 12.40 2.99
N LEU A 108 9.35 12.06 1.72
CA LEU A 108 8.33 12.13 0.66
C LEU A 108 7.98 10.70 0.24
N LEU A 109 6.74 10.29 0.50
CA LEU A 109 6.28 8.91 0.33
C LEU A 109 5.08 8.83 -0.63
N PRO A 110 5.15 9.34 -1.88
CA PRO A 110 4.02 9.24 -2.79
C PRO A 110 3.73 7.77 -3.15
N ALA A 111 2.45 7.38 -3.18
CA ALA A 111 2.03 6.04 -3.60
C ALA A 111 2.34 5.81 -5.08
N ASP A 112 2.19 6.86 -5.90
CA ASP A 112 2.67 6.92 -7.28
C ASP A 112 4.01 7.68 -7.34
N PRO A 113 5.14 7.00 -7.60
CA PRO A 113 6.43 7.66 -7.79
C PRO A 113 6.44 8.73 -8.89
N ALA A 114 5.56 8.61 -9.90
CA ALA A 114 5.45 9.57 -10.98
C ALA A 114 4.82 10.91 -10.57
N LEU A 115 4.22 11.01 -9.39
CA LEU A 115 3.63 12.25 -8.88
C LEU A 115 4.63 13.42 -8.90
N LEU A 116 5.91 13.15 -8.66
CA LEU A 116 6.98 14.15 -8.63
C LEU A 116 7.80 14.23 -9.94
N THR A 117 7.54 13.40 -10.95
CA THR A 117 8.39 13.31 -12.16
C THR A 117 7.98 14.27 -13.28
N GLY A 118 6.80 14.91 -13.21
CA GLY A 118 6.34 15.82 -14.26
C GLY A 118 7.21 17.07 -14.48
N GLU A 119 6.94 17.82 -15.55
CA GLU A 119 7.68 19.06 -15.89
C GLU A 119 6.95 20.35 -15.46
N GLY A 120 5.77 20.22 -14.83
CA GLY A 120 4.96 21.35 -14.38
C GLY A 120 5.55 22.10 -13.18
N PRO A 121 4.97 23.25 -12.77
CA PRO A 121 5.44 23.99 -11.59
C PRO A 121 5.32 23.16 -10.31
N LEU A 122 6.29 23.28 -9.40
CA LEU A 122 6.19 22.73 -8.04
C LEU A 122 5.91 23.85 -7.05
N VAL A 123 4.79 23.75 -6.33
CA VAL A 123 4.36 24.74 -5.33
C VAL A 123 4.70 24.20 -3.94
N LEU A 124 5.65 24.82 -3.26
CA LEU A 124 6.03 24.50 -1.88
C LEU A 124 5.22 25.34 -0.91
N VAL A 125 4.57 24.73 0.06
CA VAL A 125 3.67 25.40 1.00
C VAL A 125 4.17 25.27 2.43
N ASP A 126 4.36 26.41 3.08
CA ASP A 126 4.73 26.52 4.49
C ASP A 126 3.84 27.52 5.23
N ASP A 127 3.81 27.50 6.57
CA ASP A 127 3.09 28.52 7.34
C ASP A 127 3.86 29.84 7.43
N GLU A 128 5.18 29.80 7.58
CA GLU A 128 6.04 30.99 7.63
C GLU A 128 7.28 30.85 6.73
N LEU A 129 7.67 31.93 6.04
CA LEU A 129 8.93 32.01 5.32
C LEU A 129 9.90 32.95 6.04
N SER A 130 10.90 32.38 6.72
CA SER A 130 11.92 33.12 7.48
C SER A 130 13.20 33.34 6.67
N THR A 131 14.24 32.52 6.80
CA THR A 131 15.50 32.69 6.02
C THR A 131 15.43 32.05 4.63
N GLY A 132 14.38 31.28 4.35
CA GLY A 132 14.22 30.51 3.10
C GLY A 132 15.16 29.30 2.98
N ARG A 133 15.99 29.00 3.98
CA ARG A 133 16.96 27.90 3.91
C ARG A 133 16.32 26.52 3.74
N THR A 134 15.26 26.21 4.50
CA THR A 134 14.52 24.94 4.36
C THR A 134 14.02 24.76 2.93
N VAL A 135 13.37 25.80 2.39
CA VAL A 135 12.89 25.82 1.00
C VAL A 135 14.02 25.58 -0.01
N ARG A 136 15.16 26.28 0.13
CA ARG A 136 16.32 26.06 -0.76
C ARG A 136 16.85 24.63 -0.69
N ASN A 137 16.95 24.06 0.51
CA ASN A 137 17.40 22.68 0.70
C ASN A 137 16.42 21.68 0.06
N THR A 138 15.10 21.88 0.24
CA THR A 138 14.07 21.07 -0.42
C THR A 138 14.17 21.17 -1.93
N ILE A 139 14.25 22.39 -2.49
CA ILE A 139 14.34 22.60 -3.94
C ILE A 139 15.60 21.91 -4.48
N ALA A 140 16.76 22.10 -3.83
CA ALA A 140 18.01 21.48 -4.28
C ALA A 140 17.95 19.94 -4.27
N ALA A 141 17.35 19.36 -3.23
CA ALA A 141 17.17 17.91 -3.13
C ALA A 141 16.25 17.37 -4.23
N LEU A 142 15.11 18.02 -4.45
CA LEU A 142 14.15 17.62 -5.48
C LEU A 142 14.67 17.85 -6.89
N HIS A 143 15.27 19.01 -7.16
CA HIS A 143 15.74 19.40 -8.50
C HIS A 143 16.83 18.45 -9.03
N ARG A 144 17.61 17.82 -8.14
CA ARG A 144 18.63 16.84 -8.53
C ARG A 144 18.04 15.60 -9.22
N HIS A 145 16.85 15.19 -8.81
CA HIS A 145 16.19 13.96 -9.30
C HIS A 145 15.04 14.28 -10.26
N HIS A 146 14.33 15.39 -10.01
CA HIS A 146 13.15 15.84 -10.74
C HIS A 146 13.25 17.35 -10.99
N PRO A 147 14.10 17.80 -11.94
CA PRO A 147 14.28 19.21 -12.22
C PRO A 147 12.98 19.86 -12.68
N ARG A 148 12.66 21.03 -12.13
CA ARG A 148 11.54 21.87 -12.59
C ARG A 148 12.06 23.20 -13.09
N GLN A 149 11.43 23.72 -14.14
CA GLN A 149 11.71 25.08 -14.62
C GLN A 149 11.18 26.17 -13.69
N ARG A 150 10.13 25.85 -12.90
CA ARG A 150 9.41 26.82 -12.07
C ARG A 150 9.05 26.23 -10.71
N TYR A 151 9.40 26.96 -9.66
CA TYR A 151 9.03 26.72 -8.27
C TYR A 151 8.27 27.93 -7.73
N VAL A 152 7.23 27.68 -6.96
CA VAL A 152 6.50 28.72 -6.21
C VAL A 152 6.55 28.38 -4.73
N VAL A 153 6.91 29.35 -3.91
CA VAL A 153 6.87 29.23 -2.44
C VAL A 153 5.65 30.02 -1.97
N ALA A 154 4.65 29.31 -1.45
CA ALA A 154 3.44 29.89 -0.91
C ALA A 154 3.46 29.83 0.62
N THR A 155 3.29 30.97 1.28
CA THR A 155 3.30 31.04 2.75
C THR A 155 2.20 31.92 3.30
N LEU A 156 1.79 31.72 4.56
CA LEU A 156 0.87 32.67 5.19
C LEU A 156 1.57 34.02 5.43
N VAL A 157 2.82 33.99 5.91
CA VAL A 157 3.59 35.18 6.23
C VAL A 157 5.02 35.09 5.70
N ASP A 158 5.46 36.14 5.00
CA ASP A 158 6.85 36.31 4.57
C ASP A 158 7.58 37.25 5.53
N LEU A 159 8.61 36.73 6.21
CA LEU A 159 9.43 37.40 7.22
C LEU A 159 10.86 37.67 6.73
N ARG A 160 11.17 37.33 5.48
CA ARG A 160 12.51 37.50 4.91
C ARG A 160 12.99 38.93 4.96
N THR A 161 14.25 39.10 5.34
CA THR A 161 14.99 40.34 5.13
C THR A 161 15.36 40.50 3.66
N GLU A 162 15.81 41.69 3.27
CA GLU A 162 16.34 41.92 1.91
C GLU A 162 17.53 41.01 1.57
N ALA A 163 18.35 40.67 2.57
CA ALA A 163 19.45 39.73 2.39
C ALA A 163 18.93 38.32 2.06
N ASP A 164 17.92 37.82 2.79
CA ASP A 164 17.32 36.51 2.54
C ASP A 164 16.64 36.45 1.15
N ARG A 165 16.02 37.55 0.71
CA ARG A 165 15.45 37.68 -0.65
C ARG A 165 16.54 37.60 -1.71
N ALA A 166 17.63 38.33 -1.53
CA ALA A 166 18.77 38.33 -2.46
C ALA A 166 19.43 36.95 -2.53
N GLU A 167 19.59 36.24 -1.41
CA GLU A 167 20.12 34.89 -1.41
C GLU A 167 19.21 33.88 -2.13
N LEU A 168 17.88 33.99 -1.98
CA LEU A 168 16.96 33.13 -2.73
C LEU A 168 17.03 33.39 -4.24
N ALA A 169 17.13 34.66 -4.65
CA ALA A 169 17.28 35.03 -6.06
C ALA A 169 18.60 34.49 -6.65
N LYS A 170 19.70 34.59 -5.90
CA LYS A 170 20.99 33.99 -6.28
C LYS A 170 20.87 32.47 -6.43
N PHE A 171 20.28 31.79 -5.44
CA PHE A 171 20.05 30.35 -5.49
C PHE A 171 19.24 29.92 -6.73
N ALA A 172 18.18 30.66 -7.06
CA ALA A 172 17.38 30.39 -8.25
C ALA A 172 18.21 30.51 -9.55
N ALA A 173 19.04 31.55 -9.65
CA ALA A 173 19.94 31.77 -10.78
C ALA A 173 21.00 30.65 -10.90
N ASP A 174 21.62 30.26 -9.79
CA ASP A 174 22.61 29.17 -9.76
C ASP A 174 22.00 27.82 -10.16
N LEU A 175 20.72 27.59 -9.84
CA LEU A 175 19.99 26.39 -10.21
C LEU A 175 19.52 26.39 -11.68
N GLY A 176 19.48 27.56 -12.35
CA GLY A 176 18.89 27.69 -13.68
C GLY A 176 17.35 27.56 -13.69
N ALA A 177 16.69 27.83 -12.56
CA ALA A 177 15.24 27.70 -12.41
C ALA A 177 14.61 29.00 -11.91
N ARG A 178 13.32 29.20 -12.17
CA ARG A 178 12.56 30.33 -11.60
C ARG A 178 12.02 29.93 -10.22
N VAL A 179 12.35 30.70 -9.19
CA VAL A 179 11.78 30.53 -7.84
C VAL A 179 11.05 31.81 -7.46
N GLU A 180 9.72 31.73 -7.39
CA GLU A 180 8.85 32.85 -7.07
C GLU A 180 8.20 32.64 -5.70
N THR A 181 7.81 33.73 -5.03
CA THR A 181 7.22 33.65 -3.70
C THR A 181 5.93 34.45 -3.63
N THR A 182 4.91 33.91 -2.97
CA THR A 182 3.66 34.61 -2.67
C THR A 182 3.27 34.38 -1.21
N SER A 183 2.69 35.39 -0.59
CA SER A 183 2.21 35.30 0.79
C SER A 183 0.91 36.05 0.98
N LEU A 184 0.16 35.77 2.06
CA LEU A 184 -1.01 36.58 2.43
C LEU A 184 -0.61 37.84 3.19
N ALA A 185 0.48 37.78 3.96
CA ALA A 185 1.04 38.90 4.70
C ALA A 185 2.57 38.96 4.58
N THR A 186 3.12 40.15 4.81
CA THR A 186 4.55 40.38 5.03
C THR A 186 4.73 40.98 6.41
N ALA A 187 5.73 40.54 7.16
CA ALA A 187 6.01 41.05 8.50
C ALA A 187 7.52 41.13 8.76
N ARG A 188 7.89 41.85 9.82
CA ARG A 188 9.26 41.90 10.35
C ARG A 188 9.21 41.55 11.82
N ILE A 189 10.19 40.78 12.28
CA ILE A 189 10.38 40.46 13.69
C ILE A 189 11.74 40.99 14.14
N ASP A 190 11.72 41.85 15.16
CA ASP A 190 12.93 42.35 15.82
C ASP A 190 13.01 41.71 17.20
N LEU A 191 14.11 41.01 17.47
CA LEU A 191 14.34 40.29 18.72
C LEU A 191 15.51 40.93 19.46
N PRO A 192 15.42 41.14 20.79
CA PRO A 192 16.55 41.63 21.55
C PRO A 192 17.66 40.55 21.64
N ASP A 193 18.91 40.98 21.75
CA ASP A 193 20.08 40.10 21.79
C ASP A 193 20.02 39.07 22.93
N ASP A 194 19.31 39.39 24.02
CA ASP A 194 19.16 38.54 25.19
C ASP A 194 17.89 37.67 25.20
N VAL A 195 17.15 37.61 24.08
CA VAL A 195 15.86 36.88 23.99
C VAL A 195 15.97 35.40 24.35
N LEU A 196 17.07 34.74 23.99
CA LEU A 196 17.28 33.31 24.28
C LEU A 196 17.43 33.07 25.78
N ARG A 197 18.22 33.91 26.45
CA ARG A 197 18.44 33.86 27.90
C ARG A 197 17.13 34.14 28.64
N ARG A 198 16.45 35.24 28.31
CA ARG A 198 15.18 35.63 28.94
C ARG A 198 14.08 34.60 28.72
N GLY A 199 14.00 34.03 27.52
CA GLY A 199 13.04 32.97 27.21
C GLY A 199 13.30 31.70 28.03
N ALA A 200 14.56 31.27 28.16
CA ALA A 200 14.93 30.12 28.97
C ALA A 200 14.63 30.34 30.46
N GLU A 201 14.94 31.52 31.00
CA GLU A 201 14.63 31.90 32.38
C GLU A 201 13.12 31.83 32.66
N LEU A 202 12.29 32.39 31.75
CA LEU A 202 10.83 32.37 31.93
C LEU A 202 10.26 30.94 31.87
N VAL A 203 10.73 30.14 30.91
CA VAL A 203 10.31 28.74 30.73
C VAL A 203 10.71 27.87 31.93
N ALA A 204 11.86 28.15 32.57
CA ALA A 204 12.31 27.45 33.76
C ALA A 204 11.58 27.89 35.03
N ALA A 205 11.28 29.19 35.15
CA ALA A 205 10.54 29.76 36.28
C ALA A 205 9.06 29.37 36.29
N HIS A 206 8.46 29.19 35.12
CA HIS A 206 7.03 28.87 35.02
C HIS A 206 6.78 27.37 35.19
N ARG A 207 6.17 27.00 36.33
CA ARG A 207 5.57 25.68 36.52
C ARG A 207 4.15 25.69 35.96
N GLU A 208 3.97 25.03 34.83
CA GLU A 208 2.64 24.88 34.25
C GLU A 208 1.73 24.06 35.17
N THR A 209 0.55 24.60 35.46
CA THR A 209 -0.53 23.87 36.13
C THR A 209 -1.65 23.69 35.12
N PRO A 210 -1.87 22.47 34.59
CA PRO A 210 -2.94 22.25 33.63
C PRO A 210 -4.30 22.52 34.29
N PRO A 211 -5.28 23.09 33.56
CA PRO A 211 -6.64 23.22 34.07
C PRO A 211 -7.16 21.86 34.53
N ALA A 212 -7.80 21.81 35.70
CA ALA A 212 -8.39 20.57 36.19
C ALA A 212 -9.52 20.09 35.26
N GLY A 213 -9.51 18.79 34.95
CA GLY A 213 -10.63 18.15 34.26
C GLY A 213 -11.89 18.17 35.13
N ARG A 214 -13.05 18.36 34.49
CA ARG A 214 -14.37 18.37 35.14
C ARG A 214 -15.23 17.15 34.75
N HIS A 215 -14.72 16.33 33.83
CA HIS A 215 -15.44 15.20 33.24
C HIS A 215 -14.60 13.92 33.28
N ALA A 216 -15.20 12.81 32.86
CA ALA A 216 -14.55 11.51 32.69
C ALA A 216 -15.19 10.77 31.50
N ALA A 217 -15.40 11.49 30.39
CA ALA A 217 -16.03 10.91 29.20
C ALA A 217 -15.15 9.82 28.58
N ARG A 218 -15.79 8.72 28.18
CA ARG A 218 -15.15 7.66 27.39
C ARG A 218 -15.44 7.91 25.90
N PRO A 219 -14.49 7.58 25.00
CA PRO A 219 -14.70 7.78 23.58
C PRO A 219 -15.81 6.85 23.06
N ALA A 220 -16.80 7.42 22.38
CA ALA A 220 -17.76 6.67 21.57
C ALA A 220 -17.30 6.67 20.11
N ARG A 221 -17.19 5.48 19.51
CA ARG A 221 -16.78 5.35 18.11
C ARG A 221 -17.94 5.69 17.17
N VAL A 222 -17.63 6.49 16.14
CA VAL A 222 -18.55 6.83 15.07
C VAL A 222 -17.95 6.35 13.75
N ALA A 223 -18.57 5.31 13.19
CA ALA A 223 -18.23 4.84 11.86
C ALA A 223 -18.77 5.82 10.82
N LEU A 224 -17.92 6.16 9.86
CA LEU A 224 -18.28 7.00 8.72
C LEU A 224 -18.45 6.11 7.51
N ASP A 225 -19.45 6.40 6.69
CA ASP A 225 -19.61 5.79 5.37
C ASP A 225 -18.59 6.39 4.40
N TRP A 226 -17.32 6.09 4.67
CA TRP A 226 -16.20 6.65 3.95
C TRP A 226 -16.15 6.08 2.54
N PRO A 227 -16.04 6.92 1.48
CA PRO A 227 -16.02 6.42 0.11
C PRO A 227 -14.92 5.38 -0.10
N ALA A 228 -15.31 4.22 -0.64
CA ALA A 228 -14.43 3.07 -0.78
C ALA A 228 -13.19 3.41 -1.64
N GLY A 229 -11.98 3.33 -1.07
CA GLY A 229 -10.74 3.64 -1.79
C GLY A 229 -10.41 5.14 -1.90
N LEU A 230 -11.06 6.00 -1.12
CA LEU A 230 -10.64 7.39 -0.95
C LEU A 230 -9.52 7.46 0.12
N PRO A 231 -8.37 8.09 -0.16
CA PRO A 231 -7.30 8.27 0.82
C PRO A 231 -7.74 9.08 2.07
N ASP A 232 -7.02 8.92 3.17
CA ASP A 232 -7.21 9.68 4.42
C ASP A 232 -6.70 11.13 4.32
N GLY A 233 -5.77 11.39 3.42
CA GLY A 233 -5.16 12.71 3.20
C GLY A 233 -4.05 12.67 2.15
N GLY A 234 -3.19 13.72 2.18
CA GLY A 234 -2.19 13.95 1.13
C GLY A 234 -0.82 13.33 1.40
N ARG A 235 -0.69 12.48 2.42
CA ARG A 235 0.59 11.91 2.86
C ARG A 235 1.27 11.12 1.75
N HIS A 236 0.45 10.46 0.94
CA HIS A 236 0.86 9.56 -0.13
C HIS A 236 0.42 10.02 -1.52
N GLY A 237 0.02 11.28 -1.65
CA GLY A 237 -0.61 11.81 -2.85
C GLY A 237 -2.11 11.96 -2.67
N TRP A 238 -2.64 12.99 -3.32
CA TRP A 238 -4.06 13.30 -3.38
C TRP A 238 -4.35 13.89 -4.76
N THR A 239 -5.27 13.27 -5.49
CA THR A 239 -5.56 13.62 -6.88
C THR A 239 -6.80 14.52 -7.01
N PRO A 240 -7.01 15.16 -8.16
CA PRO A 240 -8.27 15.84 -8.45
C PRO A 240 -9.49 14.91 -8.32
N ALA A 241 -9.35 13.63 -8.69
CA ALA A 241 -10.42 12.64 -8.57
C ALA A 241 -10.75 12.30 -7.11
N ASP A 242 -9.72 12.16 -6.25
CA ASP A 242 -9.92 11.98 -4.81
C ASP A 242 -10.68 13.15 -4.21
N ARG A 243 -10.32 14.38 -4.61
CA ARG A 243 -11.03 15.59 -4.20
C ARG A 243 -12.51 15.50 -4.57
N GLU A 244 -12.83 15.26 -5.83
CA GLU A 244 -14.22 15.22 -6.31
C GLU A 244 -15.06 14.20 -5.51
N ARG A 245 -14.51 13.01 -5.29
CA ARG A 245 -15.15 11.95 -4.51
C ARG A 245 -15.35 12.36 -3.04
N PHE A 246 -14.34 12.98 -2.43
CA PHE A 246 -14.43 13.44 -1.04
C PHE A 246 -15.49 14.54 -0.90
N GLU A 247 -15.49 15.54 -1.78
CA GLU A 247 -16.47 16.64 -1.80
C GLU A 247 -17.89 16.13 -1.95
N GLY A 248 -18.12 15.14 -2.84
CA GLY A 248 -19.42 14.52 -3.03
C GLY A 248 -19.95 13.80 -1.79
N ALA A 249 -19.07 13.17 -1.00
CA ALA A 249 -19.43 12.43 0.20
C ALA A 249 -19.54 13.32 1.45
N LEU A 250 -18.85 14.45 1.47
CA LEU A 250 -18.65 15.29 2.66
C LEU A 250 -19.96 15.70 3.38
N PRO A 251 -21.07 16.06 2.69
CA PRO A 251 -22.33 16.36 3.36
C PRO A 251 -22.90 15.18 4.16
N GLY A 252 -22.84 13.96 3.61
CA GLY A 252 -23.30 12.74 4.28
C GLY A 252 -22.42 12.39 5.49
N LEU A 253 -21.09 12.54 5.34
CA LEU A 253 -20.15 12.36 6.44
C LEU A 253 -20.41 13.35 7.59
N GLY A 254 -20.64 14.63 7.26
CA GLY A 254 -20.98 15.67 8.23
C GLY A 254 -22.30 15.40 8.96
N ALA A 255 -23.33 14.97 8.22
CA ALA A 255 -24.62 14.60 8.81
C ALA A 255 -24.51 13.42 9.79
N SER A 256 -23.71 12.40 9.45
CA SER A 256 -23.45 11.25 10.33
C SER A 256 -22.74 11.67 11.62
N LEU A 257 -21.74 12.55 11.54
CA LEU A 257 -21.09 13.10 12.74
C LEU A 257 -22.05 13.96 13.56
N ALA A 258 -22.85 14.82 12.91
CA ALA A 258 -23.84 15.67 13.58
C ALA A 258 -24.90 14.85 14.32
N ALA A 259 -25.35 13.72 13.75
CA ALA A 259 -26.29 12.81 14.37
C ALA A 259 -25.73 12.09 15.60
N ALA A 260 -24.41 11.91 15.69
CA ALA A 260 -23.74 11.30 16.84
C ALA A 260 -23.44 12.29 17.98
N LEU A 261 -23.57 13.59 17.73
CA LEU A 261 -23.37 14.64 18.73
C LEU A 261 -24.57 14.75 19.69
N PRO A 262 -24.39 15.29 20.91
CA PRO A 262 -25.49 15.53 21.83
C PRO A 262 -26.52 16.51 21.22
N ALA A 263 -27.77 16.43 21.65
CA ALA A 263 -28.83 17.29 21.13
C ALA A 263 -28.55 18.78 21.40
N ALA A 264 -28.67 19.60 20.35
CA ALA A 264 -28.44 21.05 20.39
C ALA A 264 -27.10 21.46 21.04
N PRO A 265 -25.95 20.95 20.54
CA PRO A 265 -24.66 21.31 21.09
C PRO A 265 -24.37 22.78 20.81
N ARG A 266 -23.76 23.49 21.76
CA ARG A 266 -23.39 24.90 21.58
C ARG A 266 -21.95 25.07 21.15
N ARG A 267 -21.04 24.21 21.62
CA ARG A 267 -19.60 24.26 21.35
C ARG A 267 -19.06 22.88 21.03
N VAL A 268 -18.60 22.69 19.79
CA VAL A 268 -18.04 21.43 19.29
C VAL A 268 -16.62 21.68 18.81
N LEU A 269 -15.68 20.84 19.25
CA LEU A 269 -14.33 20.79 18.70
C LEU A 269 -14.19 19.57 17.79
N VAL A 270 -13.70 19.76 16.57
CA VAL A 270 -13.19 18.68 15.72
C VAL A 270 -11.66 18.74 15.74
N LEU A 271 -11.03 17.67 16.20
CA LEU A 271 -9.60 17.60 16.47
C LEU A 271 -8.94 16.55 15.57
N GLY A 272 -8.03 17.00 14.69
CA GLY A 272 -7.14 16.12 13.92
C GLY A 272 -5.88 15.72 14.68
N THR A 273 -5.19 14.66 14.22
CA THR A 273 -3.94 14.18 14.81
C THR A 273 -2.72 14.55 13.98
N GLU A 274 -1.87 15.43 14.51
CA GLU A 274 -0.58 15.85 13.95
C GLU A 274 -0.64 16.25 12.47
N GLU A 275 -0.20 15.37 11.57
CA GLU A 275 -0.13 15.60 10.12
C GLU A 275 -1.52 15.45 9.44
N LEU A 276 -2.46 14.74 10.05
CA LEU A 276 -3.84 14.59 9.56
C LEU A 276 -4.67 15.83 9.93
N ALA A 277 -4.50 16.89 9.15
CA ALA A 277 -5.13 18.18 9.40
C ALA A 277 -6.29 18.49 8.43
N TYR A 278 -6.14 18.15 7.14
CA TYR A 278 -7.09 18.55 6.10
C TYR A 278 -8.45 17.84 6.21
N THR A 279 -8.46 16.51 6.29
CA THR A 279 -9.70 15.73 6.41
C THR A 279 -10.54 16.15 7.63
N PRO A 280 -9.97 16.28 8.84
CA PRO A 280 -10.73 16.76 9.99
C PRO A 280 -11.20 18.22 9.85
N LEU A 281 -10.43 19.09 9.18
CA LEU A 281 -10.86 20.45 8.87
C LEU A 281 -12.10 20.46 7.95
N ARG A 282 -12.12 19.61 6.92
CA ARG A 282 -13.25 19.51 6.00
C ARG A 282 -14.47 18.90 6.67
N LEU A 283 -14.30 17.86 7.50
CA LEU A 283 -15.36 17.30 8.34
C LEU A 283 -15.91 18.34 9.32
N ALA A 284 -15.05 19.16 9.93
CA ALA A 284 -15.49 20.26 10.79
C ALA A 284 -16.37 21.27 10.06
N GLY A 285 -16.03 21.61 8.81
CA GLY A 285 -16.88 22.47 7.96
C GLY A 285 -18.23 21.81 7.62
N ALA A 286 -18.25 20.50 7.40
CA ALA A 286 -19.49 19.76 7.14
C ALA A 286 -20.39 19.69 8.38
N VAL A 287 -19.80 19.50 9.57
CA VAL A 287 -20.50 19.56 10.86
C VAL A 287 -21.01 20.97 11.15
N GLU A 288 -20.22 22.02 10.86
CA GLU A 288 -20.64 23.42 10.95
C GLU A 288 -21.87 23.69 10.07
N ALA A 289 -21.91 23.16 8.84
CA ALA A 289 -23.06 23.29 7.95
C ALA A 289 -24.30 22.52 8.45
N ALA A 290 -24.11 21.37 9.09
CA ALA A 290 -25.19 20.56 9.66
C ALA A 290 -25.74 21.13 10.99
N LEU A 291 -24.94 21.93 11.70
CA LEU A 291 -25.26 22.50 13.01
C LEU A 291 -25.09 24.04 13.00
N PRO A 292 -25.97 24.79 12.29
CA PRO A 292 -25.80 26.23 12.09
C PRO A 292 -25.84 27.07 13.39
N ASP A 293 -26.46 26.53 14.45
CA ASP A 293 -26.59 27.20 15.75
C ASP A 293 -25.43 26.87 16.71
N ALA A 294 -24.51 25.97 16.32
CA ALA A 294 -23.37 25.56 17.14
C ALA A 294 -22.08 26.30 16.73
N GLU A 295 -21.26 26.68 17.72
CA GLU A 295 -19.87 27.07 17.48
C GLU A 295 -19.04 25.80 17.23
N VAL A 296 -18.77 25.50 15.96
CA VAL A 296 -17.88 24.42 15.55
C VAL A 296 -16.48 24.98 15.31
N LEU A 297 -15.47 24.42 15.99
CA LEU A 297 -14.08 24.80 15.85
C LEU A 297 -13.23 23.60 15.42
N PHE A 298 -12.20 23.88 14.65
CA PHE A 298 -11.19 22.92 14.22
C PHE A 298 -9.87 23.18 14.94
N SER A 299 -9.20 22.11 15.37
CA SER A 299 -7.81 22.15 15.83
C SER A 299 -7.05 20.87 15.45
N THR A 300 -5.73 20.82 15.67
CA THR A 300 -4.96 19.57 15.63
C THR A 300 -4.09 19.39 16.88
N THR A 301 -3.61 18.17 17.10
CA THR A 301 -2.47 17.92 18.00
C THR A 301 -1.14 18.33 17.34
N THR A 302 -0.07 18.40 18.12
CA THR A 302 1.28 18.68 17.62
C THR A 302 2.42 18.14 18.48
N ARG A 303 3.60 17.99 17.85
CA ARG A 303 4.88 17.64 18.48
C ARG A 303 5.60 18.79 19.15
N SER A 304 5.27 20.04 18.82
CA SER A 304 6.03 21.20 19.28
C SER A 304 5.84 21.46 20.78
N PRO A 305 6.89 21.48 21.62
CA PRO A 305 6.81 21.75 23.06
C PRO A 305 6.81 23.26 23.34
N VAL A 306 5.63 23.86 23.23
CA VAL A 306 5.36 25.28 23.47
C VAL A 306 4.97 25.48 24.93
N LEU A 307 5.48 26.55 25.54
CA LEU A 307 5.10 26.98 26.88
C LEU A 307 3.66 27.50 26.85
N ALA A 308 2.81 26.98 27.73
CA ALA A 308 1.49 27.55 27.99
C ALA A 308 1.54 28.56 29.15
N LEU A 309 0.93 29.73 28.94
CA LEU A 309 0.78 30.78 29.93
C LEU A 309 -0.61 31.39 29.76
N ASP A 310 -1.44 31.33 30.81
CA ASP A 310 -2.79 31.90 30.79
C ASP A 310 -2.75 33.43 30.96
N ASP A 311 -2.25 34.10 29.92
CA ASP A 311 -2.18 35.55 29.80
C ASP A 311 -2.96 35.99 28.55
N PRO A 312 -3.85 37.00 28.63
CA PRO A 312 -4.63 37.48 27.47
C PRO A 312 -3.79 37.96 26.28
N GLY A 313 -2.55 38.41 26.51
CA GLY A 313 -1.61 38.83 25.48
C GLY A 313 -0.78 37.70 24.88
N TYR A 314 -0.94 36.46 25.36
CA TYR A 314 -0.13 35.30 24.98
C TYR A 314 -0.97 34.27 24.21
N ALA A 315 -0.42 33.73 23.11
CA ALA A 315 -1.20 32.94 22.16
C ALA A 315 -1.55 31.53 22.66
N ILE A 316 -0.76 30.98 23.59
CA ILE A 316 -0.90 29.60 24.08
C ILE A 316 -1.26 29.63 25.55
N ARG A 317 -2.55 29.55 25.86
CA ARG A 317 -3.08 29.75 27.21
C ARG A 317 -3.28 28.47 27.99
N SER A 318 -3.47 27.35 27.29
CA SER A 318 -3.56 26.03 27.92
C SER A 318 -2.90 24.95 27.09
N ARG A 319 -2.52 23.85 27.75
CA ARG A 319 -1.85 22.69 27.15
C ARG A 319 -2.31 21.41 27.80
N LEU A 320 -2.58 20.39 27.00
CA LEU A 320 -2.66 19.00 27.45
C LEU A 320 -1.48 18.23 26.87
N LEU A 321 -0.86 17.41 27.71
CA LEU A 321 0.25 16.52 27.37
C LEU A 321 -0.24 15.08 27.39
N PHE A 322 0.13 14.31 26.37
CA PHE A 322 -0.19 12.89 26.25
C PHE A 322 0.97 12.13 25.60
N ALA A 323 0.99 10.81 25.80
CA ALA A 323 1.97 9.93 25.14
C ALA A 323 1.75 9.91 23.62
N ALA A 324 2.82 9.84 22.83
CA ALA A 324 2.68 9.66 21.38
C ALA A 324 1.99 8.33 21.05
N HIS A 325 1.06 8.36 20.09
CA HIS A 325 0.36 7.18 19.62
C HIS A 325 0.84 6.70 18.25
N ASP A 326 1.58 7.51 17.50
CA ASP A 326 1.88 7.27 16.08
C ASP A 326 3.32 6.80 15.79
N ARG A 327 4.01 6.23 16.80
CA ARG A 327 5.38 5.66 16.74
C ARG A 327 6.32 6.39 15.76
N PRO A 328 6.60 7.69 15.98
CA PRO A 328 7.34 8.51 15.02
C PRO A 328 8.83 8.12 14.95
N ALA A 329 9.51 8.54 13.88
CA ALA A 329 10.96 8.35 13.76
C ALA A 329 11.79 9.05 14.86
N ASP A 330 11.26 10.09 15.50
CA ASP A 330 11.92 10.85 16.57
C ASP A 330 11.70 10.27 17.98
N GLY A 331 11.09 9.09 18.08
CA GLY A 331 10.90 8.35 19.34
C GLY A 331 9.62 8.70 20.09
N PRO A 332 9.36 8.09 21.27
CA PRO A 332 8.09 8.19 21.99
C PRO A 332 7.87 9.52 22.73
N ALA A 333 8.38 10.63 22.17
CA ALA A 333 8.31 11.94 22.78
C ALA A 333 6.85 12.39 23.00
N PRO A 334 6.54 13.10 24.09
CA PRO A 334 5.18 13.58 24.36
C PRO A 334 4.60 14.43 23.24
N ARG A 335 3.28 14.38 23.13
CA ARG A 335 2.48 15.19 22.20
C ARG A 335 1.62 16.19 22.96
N PHE A 336 1.18 17.21 22.23
CA PHE A 336 0.50 18.35 22.81
C PHE A 336 -0.77 18.69 22.05
N VAL A 337 -1.77 19.15 22.79
CA VAL A 337 -2.90 19.91 22.25
C VAL A 337 -3.03 21.20 23.05
N TYR A 338 -3.20 22.32 22.34
CA TYR A 338 -3.17 23.66 22.93
C TYR A 338 -4.54 24.32 22.90
N ASN A 339 -4.80 25.20 23.87
CA ASN A 339 -6.01 26.03 23.95
C ASN A 339 -7.34 25.24 23.93
N VAL A 340 -7.31 23.97 24.32
CA VAL A 340 -8.49 23.10 24.46
C VAL A 340 -8.94 23.02 25.92
N ALA A 341 -7.99 22.87 26.84
CA ALA A 341 -8.30 22.81 28.26
C ALA A 341 -8.79 24.17 28.79
N GLY A 342 -9.76 24.15 29.70
CA GLY A 342 -10.32 25.36 30.32
C GLY A 342 -11.47 26.02 29.54
N ARG A 343 -11.87 25.46 28.39
CA ARG A 343 -13.05 25.88 27.62
C ARG A 343 -14.16 24.83 27.81
N ASP A 344 -15.41 25.24 28.04
CA ASP A 344 -16.51 24.27 28.23
C ASP A 344 -17.04 23.79 26.87
N TRP A 345 -16.47 22.69 26.40
CA TRP A 345 -16.93 21.97 25.21
C TRP A 345 -18.15 21.12 25.57
N ASP A 346 -19.16 21.12 24.70
CA ASP A 346 -20.25 20.14 24.80
C ASP A 346 -19.82 18.81 24.20
N ALA A 347 -19.00 18.85 23.14
CA ALA A 347 -18.44 17.67 22.52
C ALA A 347 -17.05 17.92 21.91
N VAL A 348 -16.21 16.88 21.91
CA VAL A 348 -14.97 16.82 21.15
C VAL A 348 -15.03 15.60 20.23
N VAL A 349 -14.82 15.81 18.94
CA VAL A 349 -14.71 14.77 17.91
C VAL A 349 -13.24 14.62 17.55
N VAL A 350 -12.63 13.50 17.90
CA VAL A 350 -11.27 13.16 17.49
C VAL A 350 -11.32 12.41 16.17
N VAL A 351 -10.56 12.88 15.19
CA VAL A 351 -10.43 12.25 13.87
C VAL A 351 -8.97 11.79 13.73
N THR A 352 -8.78 10.49 13.54
CA THR A 352 -7.45 9.89 13.28
C THR A 352 -7.49 8.97 12.07
N ASP A 353 -6.33 8.70 11.48
CA ASP A 353 -6.17 7.66 10.46
C ASP A 353 -6.06 6.29 11.11
N ALA A 354 -6.29 5.22 10.33
CA ALA A 354 -6.24 3.83 10.82
C ALA A 354 -4.88 3.48 11.45
N ALA A 355 -3.77 4.00 10.93
CA ALA A 355 -2.44 3.80 11.49
C ALA A 355 -2.24 4.52 12.85
N GLY A 356 -3.00 5.58 13.11
CA GLY A 356 -2.98 6.35 14.35
C GLY A 356 -3.92 5.82 15.44
N ASP A 357 -4.82 4.88 15.13
CA ASP A 357 -5.74 4.24 16.10
C ASP A 357 -5.06 3.10 16.87
N THR A 358 -4.01 3.42 17.62
CA THR A 358 -3.19 2.43 18.34
C THR A 358 -3.64 2.26 19.80
N PRO A 359 -3.23 1.19 20.50
CA PRO A 359 -3.51 1.03 21.93
C PRO A 359 -3.07 2.23 22.78
N GLU A 360 -1.98 2.91 22.43
CA GLU A 360 -1.46 4.09 23.11
C GLU A 360 -2.39 5.31 22.98
N LEU A 361 -3.17 5.41 21.90
CA LEU A 361 -4.23 6.43 21.77
C LEU A 361 -5.29 6.30 22.86
N HIS A 362 -5.61 5.05 23.23
CA HIS A 362 -6.64 4.66 24.22
C HIS A 362 -6.11 4.50 25.64
N ALA A 363 -4.79 4.61 25.84
CA ALA A 363 -4.17 4.42 27.15
C ALA A 363 -4.64 5.47 28.18
N PRO A 364 -4.52 5.20 29.50
CA PRO A 364 -4.92 6.14 30.55
C PRO A 364 -4.22 7.50 30.50
N ASP A 365 -3.01 7.57 29.93
CA ASP A 365 -2.24 8.79 29.67
C ASP A 365 -2.26 9.22 28.19
N GLY A 366 -3.01 8.51 27.35
CA GLY A 366 -3.23 8.76 25.94
C GLY A 366 -4.20 9.93 25.67
N LEU A 367 -4.29 10.33 24.39
CA LEU A 367 -5.05 11.51 23.96
C LEU A 367 -6.52 11.46 24.41
N LEU A 368 -7.18 10.31 24.23
CA LEU A 368 -8.62 10.19 24.49
C LEU A 368 -8.93 10.34 25.98
N ALA A 369 -8.12 9.76 26.85
CA ALA A 369 -8.27 9.92 28.30
C ALA A 369 -8.05 11.38 28.73
N ARG A 370 -7.05 12.08 28.15
CA ARG A 370 -6.81 13.51 28.42
C ARG A 370 -7.97 14.38 27.97
N LEU A 371 -8.52 14.15 26.78
CA LEU A 371 -9.66 14.92 26.27
C LEU A 371 -10.96 14.62 27.02
N GLY A 372 -11.20 13.36 27.41
CA GLY A 372 -12.37 12.94 28.17
C GLY A 372 -12.51 13.63 29.53
N ALA A 373 -11.42 14.21 30.05
CA ALA A 373 -11.43 15.03 31.25
C ALA A 373 -12.03 16.44 31.04
N HIS A 374 -12.14 16.91 29.79
CA HIS A 374 -12.49 18.28 29.41
C HIS A 374 -13.77 18.41 28.58
N THR A 375 -14.50 17.33 28.34
CA THR A 375 -15.78 17.33 27.62
C THR A 375 -16.71 16.27 28.21
N PRO A 376 -18.03 16.50 28.26
CA PRO A 376 -19.00 15.46 28.62
C PRO A 376 -19.21 14.44 27.51
N HIS A 377 -18.99 14.81 26.24
CA HIS A 377 -19.10 13.91 25.08
C HIS A 377 -17.79 13.87 24.30
N LEU A 378 -17.23 12.66 24.16
CA LEU A 378 -16.03 12.42 23.37
C LEU A 378 -16.37 11.41 22.27
N LEU A 379 -16.23 11.83 21.02
CA LEU A 379 -16.41 10.99 19.84
C LEU A 379 -15.05 10.67 19.22
N LEU A 380 -14.89 9.45 18.72
CA LEU A 380 -13.73 9.03 17.93
C LEU A 380 -14.22 8.56 16.57
N THR A 381 -13.66 9.11 15.50
CA THR A 381 -13.82 8.56 14.17
C THR A 381 -12.46 8.26 13.56
N VAL A 382 -12.39 7.13 12.86
CA VAL A 382 -11.16 6.61 12.25
C VAL A 382 -11.38 6.59 10.74
N VAL A 383 -10.62 7.39 10.01
CA VAL A 383 -10.66 7.39 8.55
C VAL A 383 -9.72 6.30 8.01
N PRO A 384 -10.15 5.53 6.99
CA PRO A 384 -9.32 4.47 6.45
C PRO A 384 -8.12 5.08 5.71
N SER A 385 -6.92 4.57 5.98
CA SER A 385 -5.74 4.78 5.14
C SER A 385 -5.65 3.59 4.18
N LEU A 386 -5.57 3.83 2.86
CA LEU A 386 -5.30 2.74 1.93
C LEU A 386 -3.91 2.15 2.23
N PRO A 387 -3.80 0.83 2.49
CA PRO A 387 -2.50 0.22 2.74
C PRO A 387 -1.63 0.29 1.48
N HIS A 388 -0.31 0.43 1.68
CA HIS A 388 0.67 0.47 0.59
C HIS A 388 1.10 -0.92 0.18
N PRO A 389 1.47 -1.12 -1.10
CA PRO A 389 2.09 -2.37 -1.50
C PRO A 389 3.39 -2.60 -0.71
N LEU A 390 3.52 -3.76 -0.07
CA LEU A 390 4.77 -4.19 0.56
C LEU A 390 5.82 -4.50 -0.53
N ARG A 391 7.11 -4.42 -0.17
CA ARG A 391 8.23 -4.52 -1.11
C ARG A 391 9.37 -5.35 -0.51
N GLY A 392 10.21 -5.95 -1.35
CA GLY A 392 11.46 -6.58 -0.92
C GLY A 392 12.55 -5.55 -0.58
N PRO A 393 13.59 -5.90 0.20
CA PRO A 393 13.78 -7.18 0.88
C PRO A 393 12.96 -7.32 2.18
N ALA A 394 12.22 -6.27 2.57
CA ALA A 394 11.51 -6.25 3.85
C ALA A 394 10.45 -7.37 3.93
N PHE A 395 9.62 -7.51 2.90
CA PHE A 395 8.52 -8.47 2.86
C PHE A 395 8.74 -9.64 1.90
N SER A 396 9.67 -9.58 0.95
CA SER A 396 9.92 -10.65 -0.01
C SER A 396 11.38 -10.62 -0.46
N SER A 397 11.89 -11.73 -0.99
CA SER A 397 13.22 -11.76 -1.61
C SER A 397 13.29 -11.26 -3.06
N TYR A 398 12.16 -10.97 -3.71
CA TYR A 398 12.17 -10.27 -4.99
C TYR A 398 12.65 -8.82 -4.83
N ALA A 399 13.23 -8.24 -5.89
CA ALA A 399 13.69 -6.86 -5.83
C ALA A 399 12.50 -5.88 -5.65
N PRO A 400 12.67 -4.76 -4.94
CA PRO A 400 11.59 -3.82 -4.64
C PRO A 400 10.89 -3.27 -5.89
N ASP A 401 11.62 -3.06 -6.98
CA ASP A 401 11.08 -2.55 -8.24
C ASP A 401 10.37 -3.63 -9.07
N GLU A 402 10.56 -4.91 -8.77
CA GLU A 402 9.98 -6.01 -9.57
C GLU A 402 8.54 -6.33 -9.23
N VAL A 403 8.10 -6.15 -7.98
CA VAL A 403 6.74 -6.45 -7.55
C VAL A 403 6.32 -5.63 -6.32
N GLY A 404 5.11 -5.07 -6.36
CA GLY A 404 4.41 -4.54 -5.18
C GLY A 404 3.41 -5.54 -4.63
N TRP A 405 3.50 -5.91 -3.35
CA TRP A 405 2.61 -6.87 -2.73
C TRP A 405 1.40 -6.16 -2.11
N LEU A 406 0.21 -6.33 -2.71
CA LEU A 406 -1.05 -5.87 -2.12
C LEU A 406 -1.52 -6.91 -1.10
N LEU A 407 -0.72 -7.06 -0.04
CA LEU A 407 -0.88 -8.00 1.07
C LEU A 407 -0.49 -7.30 2.38
N GLN A 408 -0.99 -7.81 3.50
CA GLN A 408 -0.53 -7.43 4.84
C GLN A 408 0.58 -8.35 5.34
N ASP A 409 1.57 -7.80 6.07
CA ASP A 409 2.64 -8.58 6.68
C ASP A 409 2.17 -9.26 7.97
N LEU A 410 2.06 -10.58 7.95
CA LEU A 410 1.73 -11.42 9.11
C LEU A 410 2.92 -12.25 9.60
N SER A 411 4.16 -11.89 9.21
CA SER A 411 5.37 -12.67 9.52
C SER A 411 5.55 -12.93 11.02
N ASP A 412 5.15 -11.99 11.87
CA ASP A 412 5.30 -12.09 13.33
C ASP A 412 4.15 -12.84 14.03
N VAL A 413 3.11 -13.25 13.29
CA VAL A 413 1.95 -13.96 13.85
C VAL A 413 2.15 -15.46 13.74
N THR A 414 1.97 -16.26 14.79
CA THR A 414 2.02 -17.73 14.67
C THR A 414 0.81 -18.25 13.89
N LEU A 415 1.02 -18.78 12.69
CA LEU A 415 -0.03 -19.26 11.77
C LEU A 415 0.16 -20.71 11.34
N GLU A 416 1.36 -21.25 11.53
CA GLU A 416 1.75 -22.58 11.14
C GLU A 416 1.17 -23.61 12.11
N ALA A 417 0.40 -24.57 11.58
CA ALA A 417 -0.11 -25.69 12.35
C ALA A 417 0.28 -27.02 11.67
N PRO A 418 0.49 -28.12 12.44
CA PRO A 418 0.73 -29.45 11.91
C PRO A 418 -0.35 -29.88 10.91
N ALA A 419 0.04 -30.65 9.89
CA ALA A 419 -0.87 -31.04 8.80
C ALA A 419 -2.09 -31.83 9.29
N GLU A 420 -1.95 -32.66 10.32
CA GLU A 420 -3.03 -33.48 10.88
C GLU A 420 -4.12 -32.64 11.57
N GLU A 421 -3.71 -31.65 12.37
CA GLU A 421 -4.62 -30.73 13.08
C GLU A 421 -5.40 -29.83 12.09
N ARG A 422 -4.75 -29.42 11.00
CA ARG A 422 -5.39 -28.62 9.94
C ARG A 422 -6.41 -29.43 9.15
N GLU A 423 -6.10 -30.68 8.82
CA GLU A 423 -7.01 -31.55 8.07
C GLU A 423 -8.26 -31.88 8.91
N GLU A 424 -8.11 -32.10 10.23
CA GLU A 424 -9.23 -32.30 11.16
C GLU A 424 -10.12 -31.05 11.30
N ALA A 425 -9.53 -29.86 11.41
CA ALA A 425 -10.28 -28.60 11.51
C ALA A 425 -11.04 -28.24 10.21
N ILE A 426 -10.43 -28.51 9.05
CA ILE A 426 -11.08 -28.29 7.74
C ILE A 426 -12.18 -29.32 7.50
N GLN A 427 -11.94 -30.61 7.80
CA GLN A 427 -12.93 -31.68 7.58
C GLN A 427 -14.11 -31.63 8.55
N SER A 428 -13.92 -31.10 9.77
CA SER A 428 -15.01 -30.86 10.73
C SER A 428 -15.83 -29.59 10.44
N GLY A 429 -15.46 -28.82 9.42
CA GLY A 429 -16.12 -27.57 9.03
C GLY A 429 -15.84 -26.39 9.97
N GLY A 430 -14.84 -26.52 10.87
CA GLY A 430 -14.50 -25.53 11.89
C GLY A 430 -13.49 -24.47 11.45
N ALA A 431 -12.81 -24.64 10.30
CA ALA A 431 -11.84 -23.68 9.78
C ALA A 431 -11.65 -23.78 8.25
N HIS A 432 -11.42 -22.67 7.56
CA HIS A 432 -11.04 -22.64 6.15
C HIS A 432 -9.52 -22.81 5.96
N TYR A 433 -9.06 -23.37 4.83
CA TYR A 433 -7.63 -23.62 4.60
C TYR A 433 -6.76 -22.35 4.58
N ALA A 434 -7.38 -21.20 4.35
CA ALA A 434 -6.74 -19.88 4.32
C ALA A 434 -6.58 -19.26 5.72
N GLU A 435 -7.12 -19.88 6.77
CA GLU A 435 -7.01 -19.37 8.16
C GLU A 435 -5.72 -19.85 8.85
N SER A 436 -5.04 -20.86 8.30
CA SER A 436 -3.78 -21.42 8.84
C SER A 436 -2.81 -21.84 7.74
N LEU A 437 -1.52 -21.70 8.01
CA LEU A 437 -0.44 -22.07 7.10
C LEU A 437 0.10 -23.47 7.44
N PRO A 438 0.54 -24.25 6.44
CA PRO A 438 1.31 -25.46 6.71
C PRO A 438 2.70 -25.06 7.21
N VAL A 439 3.35 -25.93 7.97
CA VAL A 439 4.79 -25.79 8.23
C VAL A 439 5.54 -25.88 6.90
N GLU A 440 6.37 -24.88 6.61
CA GLU A 440 7.17 -24.81 5.40
C GLU A 440 8.51 -25.52 5.66
N TYR A 441 8.71 -26.69 5.07
CA TYR A 441 9.92 -27.49 5.27
C TYR A 441 11.00 -27.10 4.25
N GLN A 442 12.27 -27.11 4.70
CA GLN A 442 13.39 -26.96 3.79
C GLN A 442 13.44 -28.13 2.79
N PRO A 443 13.58 -27.85 1.48
CA PRO A 443 13.81 -28.88 0.47
C PRO A 443 15.03 -29.75 0.82
N SER A 444 14.92 -31.07 0.68
CA SER A 444 16.09 -31.94 0.82
C SER A 444 17.13 -31.67 -0.29
N PRO A 445 18.40 -32.03 -0.11
CA PRO A 445 19.41 -31.89 -1.16
C PRO A 445 19.05 -32.60 -2.46
N GLU A 446 18.38 -33.75 -2.40
CA GLU A 446 17.83 -34.47 -3.56
C GLU A 446 16.84 -33.60 -4.32
N TYR A 447 16.00 -32.86 -3.58
CA TYR A 447 14.96 -32.05 -4.18
C TYR A 447 15.51 -30.77 -4.81
N GLN A 448 16.52 -30.16 -4.19
CA GLN A 448 17.25 -29.04 -4.81
C GLN A 448 17.95 -29.48 -6.10
N ARG A 449 18.54 -30.69 -6.14
CA ARG A 449 19.12 -31.23 -7.38
C ARG A 449 18.08 -31.39 -8.49
N LEU A 450 16.89 -31.90 -8.16
CA LEU A 450 15.79 -32.01 -9.13
C LEU A 450 15.40 -30.62 -9.68
N PHE A 451 15.34 -29.60 -8.83
CA PHE A 451 15.07 -28.24 -9.27
C PHE A 451 16.13 -27.72 -10.25
N HIS A 452 17.43 -27.86 -9.93
CA HIS A 452 18.49 -27.39 -10.82
C HIS A 452 18.48 -28.12 -12.17
N GLN A 453 18.30 -29.45 -12.16
CA GLN A 453 18.17 -30.23 -13.40
C GLN A 453 16.97 -29.80 -14.23
N ALA A 454 15.81 -29.58 -13.59
CA ALA A 454 14.62 -29.09 -14.26
C ALA A 454 14.82 -27.69 -14.85
N LEU A 455 15.49 -26.80 -14.12
CA LEU A 455 15.80 -25.44 -14.56
C LEU A 455 16.74 -25.45 -15.77
N ASP A 456 17.85 -26.19 -15.71
CA ASP A 456 18.81 -26.28 -16.80
C ASP A 456 18.18 -26.82 -18.09
N ALA A 457 17.33 -27.84 -17.96
CA ALA A 457 16.65 -28.47 -19.09
C ALA A 457 15.52 -27.61 -19.69
N SER A 458 14.83 -26.79 -18.88
CA SER A 458 13.60 -26.09 -19.30
C SER A 458 13.75 -24.57 -19.44
N ALA A 459 14.85 -23.95 -19.00
CA ALA A 459 15.00 -22.49 -18.98
C ALA A 459 14.70 -21.81 -20.32
N ALA A 460 15.17 -22.36 -21.44
CA ALA A 460 14.91 -21.80 -22.77
C ALA A 460 13.42 -21.93 -23.17
N ARG A 461 12.78 -23.04 -22.81
CA ARG A 461 11.35 -23.29 -23.05
C ARG A 461 10.46 -22.36 -22.22
N VAL A 462 10.82 -22.15 -20.96
CA VAL A 462 10.16 -21.18 -20.08
C VAL A 462 10.35 -19.76 -20.61
N ALA A 463 11.57 -19.37 -21.01
CA ALA A 463 11.85 -18.06 -21.59
C ALA A 463 11.02 -17.80 -22.84
N ARG A 464 10.89 -18.80 -23.72
CA ARG A 464 10.04 -18.73 -24.91
C ARG A 464 8.56 -18.55 -24.55
N ALA A 465 8.04 -19.31 -23.59
CA ALA A 465 6.66 -19.15 -23.13
C ALA A 465 6.41 -17.77 -22.46
N VAL A 466 7.37 -17.26 -21.67
CA VAL A 466 7.30 -15.90 -21.09
C VAL A 466 7.23 -14.85 -22.18
N GLY A 467 8.11 -14.92 -23.18
CA GLY A 467 8.10 -13.98 -24.29
C GLY A 467 6.76 -14.02 -25.03
N THR A 468 6.28 -15.21 -25.39
CA THR A 468 5.01 -15.39 -26.11
C THR A 468 3.81 -14.80 -25.36
N VAL A 469 3.67 -15.09 -24.06
CA VAL A 469 2.55 -14.53 -23.27
C VAL A 469 2.68 -13.02 -23.10
N THR A 470 3.91 -12.50 -22.96
CA THR A 470 4.15 -11.06 -22.83
C THR A 470 3.79 -10.32 -24.12
N GLU A 471 4.26 -10.81 -25.27
CA GLU A 471 3.93 -10.21 -26.58
C GLU A 471 2.43 -10.30 -26.89
N ALA A 472 1.77 -11.40 -26.53
CA ALA A 472 0.32 -11.52 -26.67
C ALA A 472 -0.43 -10.49 -25.82
N VAL A 473 -0.02 -10.30 -24.55
CA VAL A 473 -0.61 -9.28 -23.67
C VAL A 473 -0.38 -7.88 -24.22
N LEU A 474 0.83 -7.57 -24.70
CA LEU A 474 1.13 -6.28 -25.30
C LEU A 474 0.28 -6.04 -26.56
N ALA A 475 0.11 -7.04 -27.42
CA ALA A 475 -0.74 -6.93 -28.60
C ALA A 475 -2.23 -6.71 -28.27
N GLU A 476 -2.72 -7.31 -27.18
CA GLU A 476 -4.12 -7.23 -26.75
C GLU A 476 -4.46 -5.96 -25.98
N ARG A 477 -3.49 -5.42 -25.22
CA ARG A 477 -3.75 -4.41 -24.18
C ARG A 477 -2.97 -3.11 -24.36
N ALA A 478 -1.83 -3.11 -25.05
CA ALA A 478 -1.01 -1.91 -25.13
C ALA A 478 -1.67 -0.86 -26.03
N GLY A 479 -1.96 0.31 -25.46
CA GLY A 479 -2.36 1.51 -26.18
C GLY A 479 -1.24 2.56 -26.19
N PRO A 480 -1.29 3.58 -27.08
CA PRO A 480 -0.33 4.69 -27.04
C PRO A 480 -0.31 5.36 -25.66
N GLY A 481 0.82 5.25 -24.95
CA GLY A 481 1.00 5.83 -23.61
C GLY A 481 0.28 5.09 -22.47
N ARG A 482 -0.26 3.89 -22.72
CA ARG A 482 -0.97 3.07 -21.73
C ARG A 482 -0.37 1.66 -21.66
N PRO A 483 0.70 1.44 -20.87
CA PRO A 483 1.25 0.11 -20.67
C PRO A 483 0.29 -0.74 -19.81
N PRO A 484 0.18 -2.05 -20.05
CA PRO A 484 -0.60 -2.93 -19.19
C PRO A 484 -0.03 -2.99 -17.77
N VAL A 485 -0.92 -3.16 -16.79
CA VAL A 485 -0.61 -3.31 -15.37
C VAL A 485 -0.69 -4.80 -15.02
N LEU A 486 0.45 -5.42 -14.76
CA LEU A 486 0.52 -6.84 -14.43
C LEU A 486 0.08 -7.06 -12.97
N VAL A 487 -0.88 -7.96 -12.77
CA VAL A 487 -1.41 -8.31 -11.45
C VAL A 487 -1.32 -9.81 -11.24
N SER A 488 -0.22 -10.25 -10.63
CA SER A 488 0.03 -11.65 -10.36
C SER A 488 -0.85 -12.18 -9.23
N LEU A 489 -1.41 -13.37 -9.42
CA LEU A 489 -1.98 -14.14 -8.33
C LEU A 489 -0.84 -14.69 -7.47
N ALA A 490 -0.88 -14.39 -6.17
CA ALA A 490 0.24 -14.62 -5.27
C ALA A 490 0.79 -16.05 -5.34
N ARG A 491 2.12 -16.15 -5.29
CA ARG A 491 2.96 -17.35 -5.46
C ARG A 491 3.17 -17.78 -6.91
N ALA A 492 2.19 -18.43 -7.53
CA ALA A 492 2.42 -19.09 -8.82
C ALA A 492 2.53 -18.08 -9.97
N GLY A 493 1.73 -17.01 -9.95
CA GLY A 493 1.79 -15.93 -10.93
C GLY A 493 2.99 -15.00 -10.73
N THR A 494 3.38 -14.73 -9.48
CA THR A 494 4.41 -13.73 -9.16
C THR A 494 5.73 -13.86 -9.96
N PRO A 495 6.40 -15.02 -10.01
CA PRO A 495 7.63 -15.16 -10.80
C PRO A 495 7.38 -14.97 -12.30
N VAL A 496 6.18 -15.32 -12.80
CA VAL A 496 5.82 -15.10 -14.20
C VAL A 496 5.63 -13.61 -14.48
N GLY A 497 4.91 -12.88 -13.62
CA GLY A 497 4.76 -11.43 -13.77
C GLY A 497 6.11 -10.69 -13.73
N VAL A 498 7.04 -11.11 -12.86
CA VAL A 498 8.42 -10.57 -12.86
C VAL A 498 9.12 -10.86 -14.18
N LEU A 499 9.05 -12.10 -14.69
CA LEU A 499 9.67 -12.47 -15.97
C LEU A 499 9.05 -11.75 -17.17
N MET A 500 7.73 -11.54 -17.18
CA MET A 500 7.03 -10.75 -18.20
C MET A 500 7.52 -9.30 -18.20
N ARG A 501 7.63 -8.68 -17.01
CA ARG A 501 8.20 -7.34 -16.88
C ARG A 501 9.65 -7.28 -17.41
N ARG A 502 10.49 -8.24 -17.03
CA ARG A 502 11.88 -8.32 -17.52
C ARG A 502 11.94 -8.49 -19.04
N TRP A 503 11.04 -9.28 -19.63
CA TRP A 503 10.95 -9.44 -21.08
C TRP A 503 10.53 -8.14 -21.77
N ALA A 504 9.48 -7.48 -21.29
CA ALA A 504 9.02 -6.20 -21.85
C ALA A 504 10.09 -5.11 -21.79
N ALA A 505 10.85 -5.04 -20.69
CA ALA A 505 12.00 -4.15 -20.56
C ALA A 505 13.12 -4.52 -21.56
N HIS A 506 13.40 -5.80 -21.72
CA HIS A 506 14.44 -6.29 -22.64
C HIS A 506 14.09 -6.05 -24.12
N ALA A 507 12.90 -6.46 -24.54
CA ALA A 507 12.47 -6.45 -25.94
C ALA A 507 12.00 -5.07 -26.41
N HIS A 508 11.38 -4.28 -25.52
CA HIS A 508 10.70 -3.02 -25.89
C HIS A 508 11.16 -1.80 -25.08
N GLY A 509 12.01 -1.97 -24.07
CA GLY A 509 12.38 -0.87 -23.16
C GLY A 509 11.22 -0.38 -22.29
N LEU A 510 10.16 -1.19 -22.14
CA LEU A 510 8.96 -0.84 -21.37
C LEU A 510 9.12 -1.23 -19.90
N ASP A 511 8.77 -0.32 -19.00
CA ASP A 511 8.60 -0.61 -17.58
C ASP A 511 7.12 -0.83 -17.28
N LEU A 512 6.73 -2.07 -17.01
CA LEU A 512 5.36 -2.45 -16.71
C LEU A 512 5.12 -2.41 -15.19
N PRO A 513 4.11 -1.68 -14.68
CA PRO A 513 3.70 -1.79 -13.30
C PRO A 513 3.33 -3.25 -12.96
N HIS A 514 3.83 -3.77 -11.84
CA HIS A 514 3.58 -5.14 -11.42
C HIS A 514 3.23 -5.24 -9.94
N TYR A 515 2.09 -5.88 -9.66
CA TYR A 515 1.59 -6.14 -8.32
C TYR A 515 1.29 -7.62 -8.11
N ALA A 516 1.31 -8.08 -6.86
CA ALA A 516 0.85 -9.41 -6.48
C ALA A 516 -0.30 -9.31 -5.47
N ILE A 517 -1.37 -10.09 -5.68
CA ILE A 517 -2.60 -10.01 -4.89
C ILE A 517 -3.07 -11.38 -4.43
N SER A 518 -3.93 -11.39 -3.41
CA SER A 518 -4.56 -12.61 -2.92
C SER A 518 -5.84 -12.96 -3.67
N ILE A 519 -5.98 -14.25 -3.98
CA ILE A 519 -7.25 -14.89 -4.31
C ILE A 519 -7.34 -16.20 -3.56
N VAL A 520 -8.49 -16.46 -2.93
CA VAL A 520 -8.73 -17.63 -2.10
C VAL A 520 -9.96 -18.34 -2.65
N ARG A 521 -9.80 -19.59 -3.10
CA ARG A 521 -10.89 -20.35 -3.72
C ARG A 521 -12.05 -20.51 -2.75
N GLY A 522 -13.26 -20.17 -3.19
CA GLY A 522 -14.48 -20.23 -2.38
C GLY A 522 -14.66 -19.05 -1.42
N GLN A 523 -13.68 -18.15 -1.32
CA GLN A 523 -13.74 -16.90 -0.55
C GLN A 523 -13.60 -15.65 -1.45
N GLY A 524 -13.15 -15.84 -2.69
CA GLY A 524 -12.98 -14.78 -3.66
C GLY A 524 -11.61 -14.09 -3.62
N ILE A 525 -11.56 -12.95 -4.29
CA ILE A 525 -10.37 -12.11 -4.48
C ILE A 525 -10.32 -11.01 -3.45
N ASP A 526 -9.12 -10.55 -3.11
CA ASP A 526 -8.95 -9.42 -2.19
C ASP A 526 -9.57 -8.14 -2.77
N THR A 527 -10.74 -7.77 -2.25
CA THR A 527 -11.47 -6.58 -2.71
C THR A 527 -10.81 -5.27 -2.31
N THR A 528 -10.02 -5.25 -1.23
CA THR A 528 -9.21 -4.08 -0.87
C THR A 528 -8.09 -3.88 -1.89
N ALA A 529 -7.42 -4.95 -2.32
CA ALA A 529 -6.42 -4.90 -3.37
C ALA A 529 -7.02 -4.41 -4.71
N LEU A 530 -8.21 -4.87 -5.09
CA LEU A 530 -8.90 -4.37 -6.29
C LEU A 530 -9.26 -2.89 -6.19
N ARG A 531 -9.75 -2.43 -5.04
CA ARG A 531 -10.01 -1.00 -4.79
C ARG A 531 -8.73 -0.18 -4.91
N TRP A 532 -7.64 -0.68 -4.36
CA TRP A 532 -6.34 -0.03 -4.48
C TRP A 532 -5.91 0.06 -5.95
N LEU A 533 -6.00 -1.04 -6.71
CA LEU A 533 -5.67 -1.05 -8.14
C LEU A 533 -6.51 -0.04 -8.93
N ALA A 534 -7.83 0.00 -8.72
CA ALA A 534 -8.72 0.93 -9.40
C ALA A 534 -8.50 2.41 -9.02
N ALA A 535 -7.93 2.67 -7.84
CA ALA A 535 -7.59 4.02 -7.41
C ALA A 535 -6.26 4.53 -8.01
N HIS A 536 -5.37 3.61 -8.39
CA HIS A 536 -4.02 3.96 -8.88
C HIS A 536 -3.81 3.70 -10.37
N HIS A 537 -4.66 2.87 -10.98
CA HIS A 537 -4.58 2.45 -12.37
C HIS A 537 -5.97 2.42 -13.00
N ASP A 538 -6.05 2.54 -14.32
CA ASP A 538 -7.28 2.24 -15.04
C ASP A 538 -7.55 0.71 -14.94
N PRO A 539 -8.69 0.27 -14.38
CA PRO A 539 -9.03 -1.15 -14.29
C PRO A 539 -8.98 -1.90 -15.62
N ALA A 540 -9.20 -1.22 -16.75
CA ALA A 540 -9.15 -1.81 -18.08
C ALA A 540 -7.72 -2.20 -18.53
N ASP A 541 -6.69 -1.59 -17.92
CA ASP A 541 -5.28 -1.86 -18.21
C ASP A 541 -4.73 -3.01 -17.36
N VAL A 542 -5.50 -3.52 -16.39
CA VAL A 542 -5.09 -4.60 -15.49
C VAL A 542 -5.16 -5.96 -16.17
N VAL A 543 -4.06 -6.71 -16.07
CA VAL A 543 -3.91 -8.07 -16.60
C VAL A 543 -3.57 -9.01 -15.45
N PHE A 544 -4.49 -9.94 -15.14
CA PHE A 544 -4.24 -10.95 -14.12
C PHE A 544 -3.30 -12.04 -14.66
N VAL A 545 -2.28 -12.38 -13.88
CA VAL A 545 -1.21 -13.32 -14.29
C VAL A 545 -1.15 -14.51 -13.33
N ASP A 546 -1.06 -15.72 -13.88
CA ASP A 546 -0.79 -16.95 -13.12
C ASP A 546 0.28 -17.84 -13.81
N GLY A 547 0.81 -18.81 -13.08
CA GLY A 547 1.88 -19.69 -13.54
C GLY A 547 1.40 -20.83 -14.44
N TRP A 548 0.28 -21.45 -14.11
CA TRP A 548 -0.17 -22.65 -14.81
C TRP A 548 -1.65 -22.92 -14.55
N THR A 549 -2.38 -23.40 -15.57
CA THR A 549 -3.77 -23.84 -15.42
C THR A 549 -4.02 -25.19 -16.07
N GLY A 550 -4.35 -26.20 -15.24
CA GLY A 550 -4.68 -27.54 -15.74
C GLY A 550 -6.17 -27.72 -16.00
N LYS A 551 -7.03 -27.38 -15.04
CA LYS A 551 -8.49 -27.54 -15.16
C LYS A 551 -9.27 -26.23 -15.05
N GLY A 552 -8.60 -25.08 -15.05
CA GLY A 552 -9.27 -23.77 -15.03
C GLY A 552 -9.98 -23.42 -13.72
N ALA A 553 -9.60 -24.02 -12.59
CA ALA A 553 -10.21 -23.73 -11.29
C ALA A 553 -10.04 -22.25 -10.91
N ILE A 554 -8.82 -21.71 -11.04
CA ILE A 554 -8.54 -20.30 -10.77
C ILE A 554 -9.18 -19.38 -11.82
N THR A 555 -9.21 -19.79 -13.10
CA THR A 555 -9.91 -19.04 -14.15
C THR A 555 -11.39 -18.82 -13.80
N ARG A 556 -12.09 -19.86 -13.32
CA ARG A 556 -13.49 -19.74 -12.88
C ARG A 556 -13.63 -18.91 -11.62
N GLU A 557 -12.76 -19.10 -10.63
CA GLU A 557 -12.77 -18.33 -9.38
C GLU A 557 -12.57 -16.84 -9.64
N LEU A 558 -11.58 -16.49 -10.47
CA LEU A 558 -11.28 -15.11 -10.84
C LEU A 558 -12.48 -14.46 -11.53
N ALA A 559 -13.07 -15.13 -12.52
CA ALA A 559 -14.25 -14.61 -13.22
C ALA A 559 -15.44 -14.39 -12.28
N ALA A 560 -15.69 -15.32 -11.34
CA ALA A 560 -16.74 -15.16 -10.35
C ALA A 560 -16.45 -14.02 -9.37
N ALA A 561 -15.20 -13.91 -8.89
CA ALA A 561 -14.77 -12.91 -7.93
C ALA A 561 -14.76 -11.48 -8.52
N LEU A 562 -14.56 -11.34 -9.83
CA LEU A 562 -14.56 -10.05 -10.54
C LEU A 562 -15.94 -9.64 -11.06
N ALA A 563 -16.96 -10.49 -11.03
CA ALA A 563 -18.32 -10.14 -11.47
C ALA A 563 -18.88 -8.85 -10.83
N PRO A 564 -18.59 -8.52 -9.54
CA PRO A 564 -19.00 -7.26 -8.93
C PRO A 564 -18.17 -6.02 -9.36
N PHE A 565 -17.10 -6.20 -10.14
CA PHE A 565 -16.12 -5.16 -10.50
C PHE A 565 -16.01 -5.00 -12.02
N PRO A 566 -17.03 -4.42 -12.69
CA PRO A 566 -17.16 -4.44 -14.16
C PRO A 566 -16.09 -3.65 -14.93
N GLY A 567 -15.20 -2.92 -14.24
CA GLY A 567 -14.05 -2.26 -14.85
C GLY A 567 -12.86 -3.19 -15.11
N PHE A 568 -12.77 -4.33 -14.42
CA PHE A 568 -11.68 -5.27 -14.58
C PHE A 568 -12.04 -6.35 -15.60
N ASP A 569 -11.09 -6.69 -16.47
CA ASP A 569 -11.23 -7.84 -17.36
C ASP A 569 -10.97 -9.15 -16.57
N PRO A 570 -11.92 -10.11 -16.55
CA PRO A 570 -11.75 -11.36 -15.83
C PRO A 570 -10.83 -12.37 -16.51
N SER A 571 -10.27 -12.04 -17.68
CA SER A 571 -9.36 -12.91 -18.43
C SER A 571 -8.04 -13.07 -17.69
N LEU A 572 -7.58 -14.33 -17.60
CA LEU A 572 -6.32 -14.69 -16.99
C LEU A 572 -5.25 -14.95 -18.06
N ALA A 573 -4.10 -14.30 -17.94
CA ALA A 573 -2.90 -14.64 -18.70
C ALA A 573 -2.07 -15.67 -17.93
N VAL A 574 -1.64 -16.75 -18.59
CA VAL A 574 -0.87 -17.81 -17.93
C VAL A 574 0.38 -18.21 -18.70
N LEU A 575 1.44 -18.60 -17.99
CA LEU A 575 2.64 -19.11 -18.67
C LEU A 575 2.33 -20.41 -19.44
N ALA A 576 1.59 -21.35 -18.84
CA ALA A 576 1.21 -22.61 -19.47
C ALA A 576 -0.26 -22.99 -19.21
N ASP A 577 -0.97 -23.38 -20.28
CA ASP A 577 -2.36 -23.81 -20.25
C ASP A 577 -2.57 -25.13 -21.01
N PRO A 578 -2.12 -26.27 -20.45
CA PRO A 578 -2.43 -27.57 -21.02
C PRO A 578 -3.93 -27.93 -20.92
N GLY A 579 -4.70 -27.18 -20.12
CA GLY A 579 -6.12 -27.41 -19.88
C GLY A 579 -7.07 -26.91 -20.95
N GLY A 580 -6.65 -25.96 -21.79
CA GLY A 580 -7.58 -25.32 -22.73
C GLY A 580 -8.48 -24.28 -22.05
N CYS A 581 -8.03 -23.61 -20.99
CA CYS A 581 -8.90 -22.82 -20.10
C CYS A 581 -8.88 -21.30 -20.35
N VAL A 582 -7.85 -20.75 -20.98
CA VAL A 582 -7.70 -19.31 -21.23
C VAL A 582 -7.36 -19.01 -22.69
N THR A 583 -7.57 -17.75 -23.09
CA THR A 583 -7.24 -17.22 -24.42
C THR A 583 -5.78 -16.78 -24.53
N THR A 584 -5.20 -16.28 -23.44
CA THR A 584 -3.86 -15.66 -23.44
C THR A 584 -2.90 -16.53 -22.64
N TYR A 585 -1.97 -17.19 -23.33
CA TYR A 585 -1.07 -18.16 -22.74
C TYR A 585 0.29 -18.20 -23.45
N GLY A 586 1.33 -18.63 -22.74
CA GLY A 586 2.67 -18.80 -23.31
C GLY A 586 2.83 -20.10 -24.09
N THR A 587 2.22 -21.18 -23.60
CA THR A 587 2.26 -22.51 -24.25
C THR A 587 1.10 -23.41 -23.82
N ARG A 588 0.74 -24.39 -24.67
CA ARG A 588 -0.19 -25.48 -24.37
C ARG A 588 0.50 -26.75 -23.87
N GLU A 589 1.83 -26.77 -23.88
CA GLU A 589 2.58 -27.96 -23.50
C GLU A 589 2.56 -28.18 -21.99
N ASP A 590 2.56 -29.45 -21.58
CA ASP A 590 2.58 -29.85 -20.17
C ASP A 590 3.96 -30.40 -19.79
N PHE A 591 4.73 -29.57 -19.07
CA PHE A 591 6.07 -29.90 -18.58
C PHE A 591 6.29 -29.33 -17.18
N LEU A 592 7.35 -29.77 -16.51
CA LEU A 592 7.69 -29.26 -15.18
C LEU A 592 8.24 -27.84 -15.27
N ILE A 593 7.45 -26.87 -14.81
CA ILE A 593 7.91 -25.50 -14.58
C ILE A 593 8.68 -25.49 -13.23
N PRO A 594 9.98 -25.13 -13.19
CA PRO A 594 10.79 -25.29 -11.98
C PRO A 594 10.29 -24.54 -10.74
N SER A 595 9.57 -23.41 -10.92
CA SER A 595 8.93 -22.68 -9.81
C SER A 595 7.88 -23.51 -9.07
N ALA A 596 7.40 -24.62 -9.66
CA ALA A 596 6.48 -25.53 -8.99
C ALA A 596 7.15 -26.40 -7.92
N CYS A 597 8.48 -26.55 -7.96
CA CYS A 597 9.23 -27.45 -7.09
C CYS A 597 9.32 -26.90 -5.66
N LEU A 598 9.95 -25.75 -5.43
CA LEU A 598 10.49 -25.43 -4.10
C LEU A 598 9.62 -24.50 -3.21
N ASN A 599 8.31 -24.48 -3.43
CA ASN A 599 7.38 -23.67 -2.64
C ASN A 599 7.79 -22.18 -2.51
N SER A 600 7.95 -21.66 -1.29
CA SER A 600 8.30 -20.27 -1.00
C SER A 600 9.76 -19.98 -1.37
N THR A 601 10.66 -20.98 -1.27
CA THR A 601 12.09 -20.85 -1.61
C THR A 601 12.39 -20.74 -3.11
N VAL A 602 11.37 -20.65 -3.96
CA VAL A 602 11.48 -20.23 -5.37
C VAL A 602 10.39 -19.22 -5.75
N SER A 603 9.72 -18.66 -4.74
CA SER A 603 8.53 -17.82 -4.88
C SER A 603 8.60 -16.63 -3.92
N GLY A 604 9.77 -16.01 -3.83
CA GLY A 604 9.98 -14.75 -3.10
C GLY A 604 9.99 -14.90 -1.57
N LEU A 605 10.14 -16.12 -1.05
CA LEU A 605 9.99 -16.48 0.38
C LEU A 605 8.60 -16.15 0.96
N ILE A 606 7.59 -16.03 0.11
CA ILE A 606 6.23 -15.72 0.52
C ILE A 606 5.40 -16.98 0.76
N SER A 607 4.60 -16.96 1.84
CA SER A 607 3.63 -18.00 2.16
C SER A 607 2.45 -18.03 1.18
N ARG A 608 1.51 -18.95 1.41
CA ARG A 608 0.16 -18.76 0.85
C ARG A 608 -0.50 -17.57 1.53
N THR A 609 -1.49 -16.99 0.87
CA THR A 609 -2.25 -15.89 1.43
C THR A 609 -3.20 -16.40 2.52
N VAL A 610 -3.47 -15.51 3.47
CA VAL A 610 -4.17 -15.77 4.72
C VAL A 610 -5.37 -14.83 4.80
N LEU A 611 -6.53 -15.39 5.10
CA LEU A 611 -7.77 -14.65 5.33
C LEU A 611 -8.37 -15.18 6.64
N ARG A 612 -8.29 -14.37 7.69
CA ARG A 612 -8.74 -14.70 9.05
C ARG A 612 -9.32 -13.44 9.68
N ASP A 613 -10.60 -13.47 10.06
CA ASP A 613 -11.37 -12.27 10.43
C ASP A 613 -10.86 -11.54 11.69
N ASP A 614 -10.09 -12.21 12.55
CA ASP A 614 -9.46 -11.60 13.73
C ASP A 614 -8.12 -10.90 13.42
N LEU A 615 -7.53 -11.14 12.24
CA LEU A 615 -6.26 -10.55 11.80
C LEU A 615 -6.40 -9.60 10.61
N VAL A 616 -7.39 -9.85 9.75
CA VAL A 616 -7.63 -9.11 8.50
C VAL A 616 -8.99 -8.44 8.63
N GLY A 617 -8.98 -7.12 8.79
CA GLY A 617 -10.20 -6.31 8.83
C GLY A 617 -10.84 -6.13 7.45
N PRO A 618 -12.07 -5.59 7.38
CA PRO A 618 -12.84 -5.41 6.14
C PRO A 618 -12.21 -4.40 5.14
N HIS A 619 -11.18 -3.67 5.56
CA HIS A 619 -10.46 -2.69 4.77
C HIS A 619 -8.95 -2.97 4.68
N ASP A 620 -8.51 -4.11 5.22
CA ASP A 620 -7.12 -4.56 5.11
C ASP A 620 -6.94 -5.38 3.84
N PHE A 621 -5.68 -5.51 3.40
CA PHE A 621 -5.33 -6.55 2.43
C PHE A 621 -5.32 -7.92 3.14
N HIS A 622 -5.58 -8.98 2.39
CA HIS A 622 -5.32 -10.34 2.84
C HIS A 622 -3.85 -10.47 3.28
N GLY A 623 -3.59 -11.29 4.29
CA GLY A 623 -2.26 -11.42 4.86
C GLY A 623 -1.37 -12.41 4.13
N ALA A 624 -0.06 -12.31 4.32
CA ALA A 624 0.90 -13.37 4.05
C ALA A 624 2.14 -13.23 4.95
N LYS A 625 2.96 -14.28 5.00
CA LYS A 625 4.23 -14.30 5.73
C LYS A 625 5.43 -14.26 4.80
N HIS A 626 6.48 -13.59 5.28
CA HIS A 626 7.82 -13.66 4.74
C HIS A 626 8.67 -14.63 5.58
N TYR A 627 9.06 -15.77 5.00
CA TYR A 627 9.91 -16.77 5.65
C TYR A 627 11.40 -16.39 5.62
N ARG A 628 11.76 -15.32 6.33
CA ARG A 628 13.13 -14.76 6.39
C ARG A 628 14.17 -15.80 6.84
N GLU A 629 13.78 -16.73 7.69
CA GLU A 629 14.59 -17.83 8.20
C GLU A 629 14.99 -18.84 7.11
N LEU A 630 14.28 -18.87 5.98
CA LEU A 630 14.60 -19.73 4.84
C LEU A 630 15.48 -19.05 3.78
N ALA A 631 15.96 -17.82 4.03
CA ALA A 631 16.77 -17.06 3.07
C ALA A 631 18.04 -17.80 2.59
N GLY A 632 18.62 -18.65 3.44
CA GLY A 632 19.80 -19.45 3.08
C GLY A 632 19.52 -20.54 2.01
N ALA A 633 18.26 -20.86 1.75
CA ALA A 633 17.83 -21.83 0.75
C ALA A 633 17.03 -21.19 -0.39
N ASP A 634 17.01 -19.85 -0.49
CA ASP A 634 16.22 -19.14 -1.49
C ASP A 634 16.86 -19.21 -2.89
N LEU A 635 16.10 -19.72 -3.84
CA LEU A 635 16.43 -19.85 -5.26
C LEU A 635 15.51 -18.99 -6.14
N SER A 636 14.72 -18.08 -5.56
CA SER A 636 13.81 -17.18 -6.30
C SER A 636 14.57 -16.33 -7.31
N GLY A 637 15.64 -15.63 -6.89
CA GLY A 637 16.48 -14.85 -7.78
C GLY A 637 17.20 -15.72 -8.83
N HIS A 638 17.76 -16.86 -8.41
CA HIS A 638 18.45 -17.79 -9.31
C HIS A 638 17.53 -18.31 -10.43
N PHE A 639 16.28 -18.65 -10.12
CA PHE A 639 15.27 -19.03 -11.10
C PHE A 639 15.02 -17.92 -12.13
N LEU A 640 14.77 -16.70 -11.66
CA LEU A 640 14.48 -15.55 -12.52
C LEU A 640 15.67 -15.23 -13.43
N ASP A 641 16.89 -15.20 -12.88
CA ASP A 641 18.10 -14.84 -13.61
C ASP A 641 18.47 -15.90 -14.66
N ALA A 642 18.33 -17.19 -14.34
CA ALA A 642 18.61 -18.27 -15.27
C ALA A 642 17.70 -18.24 -16.51
N ILE A 643 16.43 -17.85 -16.35
CA ILE A 643 15.48 -17.68 -17.46
C ILE A 643 15.76 -16.38 -18.21
N THR A 644 15.97 -15.27 -17.49
CA THR A 644 16.26 -13.96 -18.09
C THR A 644 17.52 -14.03 -18.97
N ALA A 645 18.53 -14.80 -18.57
CA ALA A 645 19.74 -15.01 -19.37
C ALA A 645 19.46 -15.60 -20.76
N ARG A 646 18.33 -16.32 -20.95
CA ARG A 646 17.93 -16.88 -22.24
C ARG A 646 17.21 -15.90 -23.15
N PHE A 647 16.85 -14.70 -22.68
CA PHE A 647 16.14 -13.71 -23.51
C PHE A 647 16.99 -13.21 -24.69
N THR A 648 18.32 -13.28 -24.57
CA THR A 648 19.25 -12.90 -25.65
C THR A 648 19.56 -14.04 -26.62
N ASP A 649 19.08 -15.26 -26.37
CA ASP A 649 19.30 -16.41 -27.25
C ASP A 649 18.51 -16.21 -28.56
N PRO A 650 19.17 -16.16 -29.74
CA PRO A 650 18.50 -15.97 -31.02
C PRO A 650 17.41 -17.01 -31.30
N GLY A 651 17.58 -18.25 -30.82
CA GLY A 651 16.59 -19.32 -30.96
C GLY A 651 15.34 -19.07 -30.12
N VAL A 652 15.49 -18.49 -28.92
CA VAL A 652 14.37 -18.08 -28.07
C VAL A 652 13.64 -16.90 -28.71
N VAL A 653 14.35 -15.85 -29.12
CA VAL A 653 13.75 -14.66 -29.75
C VAL A 653 12.97 -15.02 -31.02
N ALA A 654 13.57 -15.81 -31.92
CA ALA A 654 12.89 -16.26 -33.13
C ALA A 654 11.68 -17.17 -32.80
N GLY A 655 11.81 -18.02 -31.79
CA GLY A 655 10.73 -18.87 -31.31
C GLY A 655 9.54 -18.08 -30.75
N VAL A 656 9.80 -17.04 -29.95
CA VAL A 656 8.76 -16.15 -29.41
C VAL A 656 8.01 -15.45 -30.53
N ALA A 657 8.71 -14.90 -31.53
CA ALA A 657 8.07 -14.23 -32.66
C ALA A 657 7.16 -15.20 -33.45
N ALA A 658 7.65 -16.42 -33.72
CA ALA A 658 6.87 -17.43 -34.43
C ALA A 658 5.64 -17.90 -33.63
N ASP A 659 5.82 -18.18 -32.34
CA ASP A 659 4.73 -18.64 -31.46
C ASP A 659 3.67 -17.56 -31.25
N THR A 660 4.09 -16.30 -31.08
CA THR A 660 3.16 -15.17 -30.92
C THR A 660 2.33 -14.98 -32.18
N ALA A 661 2.96 -15.01 -33.36
CA ALA A 661 2.25 -14.89 -34.62
C ALA A 661 1.24 -16.04 -34.83
N ALA A 662 1.64 -17.27 -34.51
CA ALA A 662 0.76 -18.43 -34.58
C ALA A 662 -0.39 -18.34 -33.58
N LEU A 663 -0.11 -17.90 -32.34
CA LEU A 663 -1.10 -17.72 -31.28
C LEU A 663 -2.15 -16.68 -31.68
N LEU A 664 -1.73 -15.49 -32.11
CA LEU A 664 -2.64 -14.39 -32.46
C LEU A 664 -3.50 -14.70 -33.71
N ALA A 665 -3.04 -15.61 -34.58
CA ALA A 665 -3.79 -16.06 -35.75
C ALA A 665 -4.74 -17.24 -35.48
N ALA A 666 -4.60 -17.95 -34.35
CA ALA A 666 -5.39 -19.13 -34.03
C ALA A 666 -6.77 -18.79 -33.42
N ASP A 667 -7.70 -19.75 -33.47
CA ASP A 667 -8.87 -19.72 -32.60
C ASP A 667 -8.44 -20.08 -31.17
N ARG A 668 -8.55 -19.10 -30.28
CA ARG A 668 -8.11 -19.21 -28.88
C ARG A 668 -9.26 -19.43 -27.91
N ALA A 669 -10.46 -19.75 -28.40
CA ALA A 669 -11.61 -20.04 -27.55
C ALA A 669 -11.29 -21.15 -26.53
N PRO A 670 -11.55 -20.93 -25.22
CA PRO A 670 -11.32 -21.96 -24.20
C PRO A 670 -12.10 -23.24 -24.49
N THR A 671 -11.38 -24.34 -24.70
CA THR A 671 -11.98 -25.65 -24.97
C THR A 671 -12.39 -26.37 -23.70
N TRP A 672 -11.85 -26.03 -22.53
CA TRP A 672 -12.06 -26.72 -21.25
C TRP A 672 -11.78 -28.23 -21.29
N ALA A 673 -10.87 -28.67 -22.18
CA ALA A 673 -10.49 -30.07 -22.33
C ALA A 673 -9.99 -30.68 -21.02
N GLY A 674 -9.26 -29.89 -20.23
CA GLY A 674 -8.72 -30.30 -18.96
C GLY A 674 -9.78 -30.59 -17.90
N TRP A 675 -10.86 -29.81 -17.86
CA TRP A 675 -11.99 -30.03 -16.94
C TRP A 675 -12.73 -31.31 -17.30
N ARG A 676 -13.08 -31.51 -18.58
CA ARG A 676 -13.74 -32.73 -19.06
C ARG A 676 -12.91 -33.99 -18.78
N ALA A 677 -11.59 -33.92 -18.98
CA ALA A 677 -10.71 -35.04 -18.68
C ALA A 677 -10.70 -35.37 -17.18
N VAL A 678 -10.69 -34.36 -16.32
CA VAL A 678 -10.73 -34.56 -14.87
C VAL A 678 -12.06 -35.16 -14.41
N GLU A 679 -13.20 -34.71 -14.95
CA GLU A 679 -14.52 -35.31 -14.66
C GLU A 679 -14.56 -36.77 -15.09
N ARG A 680 -14.16 -37.06 -16.33
CA ARG A 680 -14.11 -38.42 -16.85
C ARG A 680 -13.23 -39.34 -16.01
N ILE A 681 -12.01 -38.90 -15.65
CA ILE A 681 -11.10 -39.67 -14.79
C ILE A 681 -11.71 -39.88 -13.41
N SER A 682 -12.37 -38.87 -12.83
CA SER A 682 -13.02 -39.00 -11.53
C SER A 682 -14.11 -40.07 -11.53
N GLU A 683 -14.90 -40.15 -12.60
CA GLU A 683 -15.95 -41.15 -12.81
C GLU A 683 -15.38 -42.55 -13.10
N GLU A 684 -14.49 -42.68 -14.09
CA GLU A 684 -13.88 -43.96 -14.50
C GLU A 684 -13.20 -44.68 -13.34
N TRP A 685 -12.56 -43.91 -12.45
CA TRP A 685 -11.79 -44.42 -11.32
C TRP A 685 -12.57 -44.41 -10.00
N GLY A 686 -13.86 -44.04 -10.01
CA GLY A 686 -14.73 -44.06 -8.82
C GLY A 686 -14.26 -43.14 -7.68
N ILE A 687 -13.61 -42.02 -8.03
CA ILE A 687 -13.03 -41.06 -7.07
C ILE A 687 -14.12 -40.17 -6.46
N GLY A 688 -15.11 -39.76 -7.26
CA GLY A 688 -16.27 -38.98 -6.81
C GLY A 688 -15.99 -37.51 -6.45
N ASP A 689 -14.73 -37.07 -6.48
CA ASP A 689 -14.33 -35.66 -6.31
C ASP A 689 -13.20 -35.29 -7.28
N VAL A 690 -13.48 -34.32 -8.14
CA VAL A 690 -12.51 -33.75 -9.11
C VAL A 690 -11.32 -33.07 -8.45
N ASN A 691 -11.36 -32.75 -7.15
CA ASN A 691 -10.24 -32.17 -6.42
C ASN A 691 -9.15 -33.18 -6.08
N LEU A 692 -9.46 -34.47 -6.12
CA LEU A 692 -8.50 -35.57 -5.91
C LEU A 692 -7.78 -35.98 -7.21
N VAL A 693 -8.22 -35.45 -8.34
CA VAL A 693 -7.55 -35.59 -9.64
C VAL A 693 -6.68 -34.36 -9.88
N LYS A 694 -5.36 -34.57 -9.99
CA LYS A 694 -4.35 -33.51 -10.06
C LYS A 694 -3.67 -33.51 -11.44
N PRO A 695 -4.22 -32.74 -12.39
CA PRO A 695 -3.75 -32.78 -13.77
C PRO A 695 -2.39 -32.09 -13.94
N GLY A 696 -1.56 -32.60 -14.84
CA GLY A 696 -0.31 -31.97 -15.23
C GLY A 696 0.92 -32.43 -14.46
N VAL A 697 2.09 -32.20 -15.06
CA VAL A 697 3.39 -32.65 -14.51
C VAL A 697 3.69 -32.01 -13.15
N GLY A 698 3.45 -30.71 -13.00
CA GLY A 698 3.73 -29.98 -11.77
C GLY A 698 2.84 -30.42 -10.60
N GLU A 699 1.54 -30.58 -10.82
CA GLU A 699 0.61 -31.04 -9.78
C GLU A 699 0.84 -32.52 -9.43
N THR A 700 1.13 -33.37 -10.42
CA THR A 700 1.49 -34.78 -10.18
C THR A 700 2.75 -34.88 -9.31
N THR A 701 3.76 -34.08 -9.61
CA THR A 701 4.99 -33.98 -8.80
C THR A 701 4.67 -33.57 -7.36
N ARG A 702 3.78 -32.58 -7.16
CA ARG A 702 3.34 -32.18 -5.81
C ARG A 702 2.57 -33.28 -5.08
N VAL A 703 1.76 -34.07 -5.79
CA VAL A 703 1.06 -35.23 -5.21
C VAL A 703 2.06 -36.26 -4.69
N LEU A 704 3.04 -36.64 -5.52
CA LEU A 704 4.07 -37.63 -5.16
C LEU A 704 4.94 -37.16 -3.98
N LEU A 705 5.16 -35.85 -3.85
CA LEU A 705 6.02 -35.30 -2.81
C LEU A 705 5.29 -35.01 -1.50
N ARG A 706 4.01 -34.61 -1.54
CA ARG A 706 3.33 -33.92 -0.41
C ARG A 706 1.93 -34.42 -0.08
N ARG A 707 1.45 -35.45 -0.76
CA ARG A 707 0.12 -36.05 -0.55
C ARG A 707 0.27 -37.56 -0.36
N VAL A 708 -0.88 -38.24 -0.26
CA VAL A 708 -0.96 -39.70 -0.33
C VAL A 708 -1.28 -40.07 -1.79
N PRO A 709 -0.25 -40.27 -2.63
CA PRO A 709 -0.44 -40.62 -4.03
C PRO A 709 -1.06 -42.02 -4.14
N TRP A 710 -2.03 -42.17 -5.04
CA TRP A 710 -2.64 -43.46 -5.34
C TRP A 710 -2.10 -44.06 -6.64
N ARG A 711 -2.22 -43.32 -7.75
CA ARG A 711 -1.76 -43.72 -9.09
C ARG A 711 -1.33 -42.50 -9.89
N VAL A 712 -0.49 -42.72 -10.90
CA VAL A 712 -0.18 -41.71 -11.92
C VAL A 712 -0.65 -42.24 -13.26
N LEU A 713 -1.50 -41.47 -13.95
CA LEU A 713 -1.85 -41.73 -15.34
C LEU A 713 -0.87 -40.95 -16.22
N ALA A 714 -0.09 -41.63 -17.05
CA ALA A 714 0.86 -41.03 -17.97
C ALA A 714 0.33 -41.14 -19.41
N ARG A 715 0.45 -40.07 -20.19
CA ARG A 715 0.14 -40.15 -21.62
C ARG A 715 1.18 -41.05 -22.29
N ARG A 716 0.71 -42.01 -23.10
CA ARG A 716 1.60 -42.89 -23.85
C ARG A 716 2.52 -42.06 -24.75
N GLY A 717 3.81 -42.38 -24.71
CA GLY A 717 4.83 -41.65 -25.47
C GLY A 717 5.21 -40.27 -24.91
N ALA A 718 4.69 -39.86 -23.74
CA ALA A 718 5.23 -38.70 -23.03
C ALA A 718 6.68 -39.02 -22.62
N GLY A 719 7.63 -38.41 -23.33
CA GLY A 719 9.05 -38.74 -23.31
C GLY A 719 9.79 -38.38 -22.02
N ALA A 720 10.95 -37.72 -22.16
CA ALA A 720 11.82 -37.37 -21.03
C ALA A 720 11.16 -36.41 -20.02
N ASP A 721 10.13 -35.67 -20.43
CA ASP A 721 9.38 -34.73 -19.57
C ASP A 721 8.74 -35.41 -18.34
N LEU A 722 8.56 -36.75 -18.35
CA LEU A 722 8.03 -37.52 -17.22
C LEU A 722 9.09 -38.27 -16.40
N ASP A 723 10.38 -38.18 -16.72
CA ASP A 723 11.41 -39.01 -16.08
C ASP A 723 11.49 -38.78 -14.57
N HIS A 724 11.36 -37.52 -14.13
CA HIS A 724 11.28 -37.20 -12.71
C HIS A 724 10.01 -37.74 -12.04
N VAL A 725 8.86 -37.72 -12.71
CA VAL A 725 7.60 -38.29 -12.20
C VAL A 725 7.75 -39.80 -12.04
N ARG A 726 8.31 -40.50 -13.04
CA ARG A 726 8.56 -41.94 -12.99
C ARG A 726 9.51 -42.30 -11.85
N LEU A 727 10.58 -41.52 -11.68
CA LEU A 727 11.53 -41.70 -10.58
C LEU A 727 10.85 -41.55 -9.20
N LEU A 728 10.09 -40.47 -9.00
CA LEU A 728 9.38 -40.20 -7.75
C LEU A 728 8.30 -41.26 -7.47
N ALA A 729 7.56 -41.68 -8.49
CA ALA A 729 6.56 -42.73 -8.37
C ALA A 729 7.19 -44.06 -7.97
N ALA A 730 8.30 -44.45 -8.61
CA ALA A 730 9.05 -45.65 -8.25
C ALA A 730 9.57 -45.61 -6.80
N GLN A 731 10.09 -44.48 -6.35
CA GLN A 731 10.55 -44.29 -4.97
C GLN A 731 9.42 -44.41 -3.94
N ARG A 732 8.21 -43.97 -4.30
CA ARG A 732 7.02 -43.99 -3.43
C ARG A 732 6.18 -45.28 -3.55
N GLY A 733 6.52 -46.17 -4.48
CA GLY A 733 5.74 -47.37 -4.77
C GLY A 733 4.41 -47.09 -5.46
N VAL A 734 4.28 -45.96 -6.16
CA VAL A 734 3.06 -45.53 -6.83
C VAL A 734 3.06 -46.06 -8.27
N PRO A 735 2.03 -46.81 -8.70
CA PRO A 735 1.96 -47.29 -10.08
C PRO A 735 1.79 -46.14 -11.06
N VAL A 736 2.51 -46.24 -12.19
CA VAL A 736 2.38 -45.35 -13.35
C VAL A 736 1.74 -46.13 -14.48
N GLU A 737 0.56 -45.71 -14.91
CA GLU A 737 -0.24 -46.38 -15.95
C GLU A 737 -0.32 -45.54 -17.21
N GLU A 738 -0.06 -46.17 -18.36
CA GLU A 738 -0.11 -45.47 -19.64
C GLU A 738 -1.51 -45.45 -20.25
N THR A 739 -1.93 -44.28 -20.72
CA THR A 739 -3.22 -44.04 -21.39
C THR A 739 -3.05 -43.14 -22.62
N ASP A 740 -3.95 -43.28 -23.61
CA ASP A 740 -3.90 -42.51 -24.86
C ASP A 740 -4.72 -41.21 -24.80
N ASP A 741 -5.70 -41.12 -23.92
CA ASP A 741 -6.66 -40.02 -23.89
C ASP A 741 -6.43 -39.11 -22.67
N LEU A 742 -5.38 -38.29 -22.74
CA LEU A 742 -5.11 -37.24 -21.74
C LEU A 742 -4.73 -35.92 -22.43
N PRO A 743 -5.33 -34.77 -22.06
CA PRO A 743 -4.88 -33.45 -22.51
C PRO A 743 -3.56 -33.03 -21.83
N TYR A 744 -3.10 -33.79 -20.84
CA TYR A 744 -1.85 -33.61 -20.09
C TYR A 744 -0.81 -34.69 -20.43
N SER A 745 0.46 -34.43 -20.10
CA SER A 745 1.53 -35.43 -20.10
C SER A 745 1.31 -36.45 -18.99
N CYS A 746 0.84 -36.03 -17.81
CA CYS A 746 0.39 -36.95 -16.76
C CYS A 746 -0.68 -36.36 -15.84
N VAL A 747 -1.30 -37.22 -15.01
CA VAL A 747 -2.27 -36.87 -13.98
C VAL A 747 -1.97 -37.69 -12.72
N GLY A 748 -1.80 -37.01 -11.59
CA GLY A 748 -1.67 -37.64 -10.28
C GLY A 748 -3.05 -37.85 -9.65
N LEU A 749 -3.31 -39.06 -9.15
CA LEU A 749 -4.53 -39.39 -8.41
C LEU A 749 -4.22 -39.48 -6.92
N ILE A 750 -5.04 -38.83 -6.10
CA ILE A 750 -4.99 -38.92 -4.64
C ILE A 750 -6.00 -39.97 -4.19
N HIS A 751 -5.65 -40.76 -3.16
CA HIS A 751 -6.52 -41.81 -2.67
C HIS A 751 -7.83 -41.24 -2.06
N PRO A 752 -9.03 -41.75 -2.44
CA PRO A 752 -10.33 -41.20 -2.00
C PRO A 752 -10.75 -41.60 -0.57
N ARG A 753 -10.11 -42.59 0.05
CA ARG A 753 -10.33 -42.95 1.46
C ARG A 753 -9.07 -42.67 2.28
N TYR A 754 -9.14 -41.79 3.26
CA TYR A 754 -8.04 -41.55 4.19
C TYR A 754 -7.96 -42.70 5.22
N THR A 755 -6.81 -43.35 5.34
CA THR A 755 -6.48 -44.25 6.46
C THR A 755 -5.29 -43.67 7.22
N ARG A 756 -5.44 -43.49 8.54
CA ARG A 756 -4.33 -43.09 9.42
C ARG A 756 -3.23 -44.16 9.33
N GLY A 757 -2.05 -43.80 8.80
CA GLY A 757 -0.94 -44.74 8.52
C GLY A 757 -0.79 -45.20 7.06
N ALA A 758 -1.49 -44.60 6.09
CA ALA A 758 -1.38 -44.94 4.66
C ALA A 758 -0.02 -44.59 4.00
N THR A 759 0.84 -43.85 4.70
CA THR A 759 2.29 -43.77 4.43
C THR A 759 3.03 -44.44 5.58
N GLY A 760 3.78 -45.51 5.31
CA GLY A 760 4.64 -46.14 6.31
C GLY A 760 5.68 -45.14 6.84
N ALA A 761 6.34 -45.47 7.95
CA ALA A 761 7.46 -44.66 8.48
C ALA A 761 8.64 -44.51 7.48
N ASP A 762 8.61 -45.25 6.37
CA ASP A 762 9.54 -45.21 5.25
C ASP A 762 9.03 -44.42 4.02
N GLY A 763 7.84 -43.78 4.09
CA GLY A 763 7.31 -42.90 3.05
C GLY A 763 6.65 -43.60 1.85
N LYS A 764 6.42 -44.92 1.91
CA LYS A 764 5.76 -45.70 0.84
C LYS A 764 4.24 -45.66 0.95
N ALA A 765 3.56 -45.69 -0.20
CA ALA A 765 2.11 -45.89 -0.26
C ALA A 765 1.74 -47.27 0.30
N ALA A 766 0.76 -47.33 1.20
CA ALA A 766 0.17 -48.60 1.64
C ALA A 766 -0.55 -49.29 0.45
N PRO A 767 -0.51 -50.63 0.36
CA PRO A 767 -1.11 -51.39 -0.74
C PRO A 767 -2.63 -51.25 -0.84
#